data_AF-A0A060JL07-F1
#
_entry.id   AF-A0A060JL07-F1
#
_cell.length_a   1.000
_cell.length_b   1.000
_cell.length_c   1.000
_cell.angle_alpha   90.00
_cell.angle_beta   90.00
_cell.angle_gamma   90.00
#
_symmetry.space_group_name_H-M   'P 1'
#
loop_
_entity.id
_entity.type
_entity.pdbx_description
1 polymer ?
#
loop_
_entity_poly.entity_id
_entity_poly.type
_entity_poly.pdbx_seq_one_letter_code
_entity_poly.pdbx_strand_id
1 'polypeptide(L)'
;MGNHPLKSTLPQEIGLEKWVNQVAELTQPDQIVWCDGSAAEYQALSQKLVDRGTFIPLNPAKRPESFLARTDPADVARVEERTFICSAQQIDAGPTNNWMAPDEMKDLLLPLFAGAMRGRTMYVIPFSMGPVNSPLARFGVQITDSEYVVVNMHLMTRVDVAVFEQIRSGANWVATMHSVGAPNDNSVWPSNPEKYISHFPDTLEVWSFGSGYGGNALLGKKCMSLRIGSVLARREGWLAEHMLIMRMISPEGKKFHFSAAFPSACGKTNLAMLQPSIPGWKVETLGDDIAWIAQAPSGKLRAINPENGFFGVAPGTSVKTNPVAMELVAKQTIFTNVALTADGDVWWEGMSKEVPDGLTNWRGEPHDKNSGKPAAHPNGRFTSPARNCPTISSDWDDPEGVELDAIIFGGRRAKDVPLVTEASSWQHGVFLGATMASEQTAAAEGPVGEVRRDPFAMLPFTGYNMADYWRHWLSFAEREGVQLPKIFRVNWFLKNDEGQFVWPGFSENARVLRWIAERLDGKVEANETAIGNLPNLADLGVDELGLDDASKQQLLAWNKDAVVKDLESIQRYLGAFGERTPAELKIEAESRLASLSPMWEQSLTAAEAMVPLIGRLYRSNGVLLSVHGRTLINRTPIQLIKAMKYARHIDGEPLDIHHALSLIKLLDRMGLGPASIDVARMLAKQKSSGQQLNEFVREELRELAQMVSIITESERDVVLYGFGRIGRLVARILIAQDGDRRGLKLRAIVVRKGAEDDLTKRAGLLRRDSVHGMFEGTISINEERNSIIANGNEIRVIYSNDPATVDYESYGINDALLIDNTGIWRDEAGLSQHLKSKGISKVLLTAPGQGNLPNVVYGVNHSEITANSKIITAASCTTNAIVPVLKVLNDAFGVNHGHVETVHSFTNDQNLIDNYHKGDRRGRSAVLNMVITETGAAKAVAKALPVLAGKLTGNAIRVPTPDVSMAILNLDFARDVSREELNKVLMKAAQSPETRNQVDYVESPEVVSTDFVGSNRAGIVDGLATVGEGNHGVVYVWYDNENGYSHQVARIAEKMMLQERPSYPR
;
A
#
# COMPACT_ATOMS: atom_id res chain seq x y z
N MET A 1 7.94 48.30 -37.56
CA MET A 1 7.46 49.11 -36.41
C MET A 1 8.26 48.71 -35.16
N GLY A 2 9.55 49.07 -35.10
CA GLY A 2 10.41 48.70 -33.95
C GLY A 2 10.38 49.80 -32.88
N ASN A 3 10.09 49.44 -31.63
CA ASN A 3 9.89 50.30 -30.44
C ASN A 3 8.53 51.03 -30.31
N HIS A 4 7.43 50.28 -30.22
CA HIS A 4 6.21 50.81 -29.58
C HIS A 4 6.42 50.90 -28.05
N PRO A 5 6.04 51.99 -27.36
CA PRO A 5 6.28 52.16 -25.92
C PRO A 5 5.81 50.98 -25.06
N LEU A 6 4.61 50.45 -25.31
CA LEU A 6 4.03 49.29 -24.62
C LEU A 6 4.80 47.95 -24.78
N LYS A 7 5.82 47.90 -25.64
CA LYS A 7 6.77 46.77 -25.71
C LYS A 7 7.99 46.97 -24.82
N SER A 8 8.52 48.19 -24.79
CA SER A 8 9.83 48.48 -24.22
C SER A 8 9.79 48.95 -22.77
N THR A 9 8.61 49.24 -22.21
CA THR A 9 8.48 49.77 -20.85
C THR A 9 7.53 48.93 -20.00
N LEU A 10 7.92 48.65 -18.76
CA LEU A 10 7.08 47.97 -17.78
C LEU A 10 6.01 48.94 -17.22
N PRO A 11 4.72 48.58 -17.21
CA PRO A 11 3.66 49.43 -16.69
C PRO A 11 3.92 49.94 -15.27
N GLN A 12 4.45 49.07 -14.41
CA GLN A 12 4.72 49.35 -13.00
C GLN A 12 5.87 50.35 -12.81
N GLU A 13 6.84 50.40 -13.73
CA GLU A 13 7.96 51.35 -13.68
C GLU A 13 7.59 52.74 -14.19
N ILE A 14 6.74 52.83 -15.21
CA ILE A 14 6.33 54.11 -15.80
C ILE A 14 5.19 54.80 -15.03
N GLY A 15 4.49 54.06 -14.17
CA GLY A 15 3.37 54.53 -13.37
C GLY A 15 2.02 54.37 -14.06
N LEU A 16 0.97 54.25 -13.24
CA LEU A 16 -0.40 53.94 -13.65
C LEU A 16 -0.94 54.93 -14.69
N GLU A 17 -0.90 56.23 -14.41
CA GLU A 17 -1.46 57.26 -15.28
C GLU A 17 -0.77 57.30 -16.64
N LYS A 18 0.56 57.09 -16.67
CA LYS A 18 1.34 57.07 -17.91
C LYS A 18 1.04 55.82 -18.74
N TRP A 19 0.88 54.67 -18.09
CA TRP A 19 0.44 53.43 -18.77
C TRP A 19 -0.97 53.60 -19.36
N VAL A 20 -1.92 54.14 -18.59
CA VAL A 20 -3.29 54.44 -19.06
C VAL A 20 -3.26 55.36 -20.29
N ASN A 21 -2.44 56.41 -20.28
CA ASN A 21 -2.28 57.30 -21.43
C ASN A 21 -1.70 56.58 -22.65
N GLN A 22 -0.68 55.73 -22.48
CA GLN A 22 -0.11 54.94 -23.58
C GLN A 22 -1.13 53.96 -24.19
N VAL A 23 -1.98 53.36 -23.35
CA VAL A 23 -3.07 52.48 -23.83
C VAL A 23 -4.10 53.30 -24.59
N ALA A 24 -4.51 54.47 -24.08
CA ALA A 24 -5.45 55.36 -24.77
C ALA A 24 -4.91 55.87 -26.11
N GLU A 25 -3.62 56.20 -26.21
CA GLU A 25 -2.97 56.60 -27.47
C GLU A 25 -3.04 55.47 -28.52
N LEU A 26 -2.85 54.22 -28.08
CA LEU A 26 -2.96 53.04 -28.96
C LEU A 26 -4.42 52.79 -29.36
N THR A 27 -5.34 52.73 -28.40
CA THR A 27 -6.71 52.25 -28.63
C THR A 27 -7.68 53.34 -29.12
N GLN A 28 -7.32 54.61 -28.96
CA GLN A 28 -8.04 55.80 -29.42
C GLN A 28 -9.51 55.85 -28.98
N PRO A 29 -9.81 55.81 -27.66
CA PRO A 29 -11.17 55.95 -27.15
C PRO A 29 -11.66 57.40 -27.25
N ASP A 30 -12.98 57.59 -27.27
CA ASP A 30 -13.59 58.93 -27.30
C ASP A 30 -13.49 59.65 -25.95
N GLN A 31 -13.48 58.87 -24.86
CA GLN A 31 -13.32 59.36 -23.50
C GLN A 31 -12.70 58.30 -22.59
N ILE A 32 -12.05 58.75 -21.52
CA ILE A 32 -11.48 57.90 -20.46
C ILE A 32 -12.28 58.12 -19.18
N VAL A 33 -12.76 57.04 -18.56
CA VAL A 33 -13.52 57.07 -17.31
C VAL A 33 -12.81 56.21 -16.27
N TRP A 34 -12.57 56.76 -15.09
CA TRP A 34 -12.01 56.02 -13.96
C TRP A 34 -13.14 55.52 -13.08
N CYS A 35 -13.22 54.21 -12.89
CA CYS A 35 -14.26 53.60 -12.11
C CYS A 35 -13.99 53.74 -10.61
N ASP A 36 -15.02 54.12 -9.86
CA ASP A 36 -14.97 54.32 -8.41
C ASP A 36 -15.60 53.17 -7.62
N GLY A 37 -16.30 52.25 -8.31
CA GLY A 37 -16.93 51.10 -7.68
C GLY A 37 -18.27 51.41 -6.99
N SER A 38 -18.74 52.66 -7.06
CA SER A 38 -19.92 53.10 -6.33
C SER A 38 -21.20 52.44 -6.85
N ALA A 39 -22.21 52.37 -5.97
CA ALA A 39 -23.54 51.89 -6.35
C ALA A 39 -24.17 52.79 -7.44
N ALA A 40 -23.88 54.10 -7.43
CA ALA A 40 -24.36 55.04 -8.43
C ALA A 40 -23.73 54.76 -9.80
N GLU A 41 -22.42 54.50 -9.87
CA GLU A 41 -21.74 54.07 -11.09
C GLU A 41 -22.34 52.77 -11.64
N TYR A 42 -22.50 51.75 -10.79
CA TYR A 42 -23.10 50.47 -11.18
C TYR A 42 -24.51 50.64 -11.77
N GLN A 43 -25.36 51.44 -11.13
CA GLN A 43 -26.72 51.70 -11.59
C GLN A 43 -26.74 52.47 -12.91
N ALA A 44 -25.90 53.51 -13.05
CA ALA A 44 -25.81 54.31 -14.27
C ALA A 44 -25.35 53.46 -15.47
N LEU A 45 -24.32 52.63 -15.28
CA LEU A 45 -23.82 51.73 -16.34
C LEU A 45 -24.81 50.61 -16.67
N SER A 46 -25.50 50.07 -15.66
CA SER A 46 -26.57 49.07 -15.89
C SER A 46 -27.73 49.67 -16.69
N GLN A 47 -28.14 50.90 -16.39
CA GLN A 47 -29.18 51.59 -17.16
C GLN A 47 -28.71 51.85 -18.61
N LYS A 48 -27.46 52.28 -18.80
CA LYS A 48 -26.88 52.45 -20.14
C LYS A 48 -26.89 51.15 -20.97
N LEU A 49 -26.65 50.00 -20.32
CA LEU A 49 -26.73 48.68 -20.96
C LEU A 49 -28.18 48.29 -21.29
N VAL A 50 -29.16 48.69 -20.48
CA VAL A 50 -30.59 48.52 -20.77
C VAL A 50 -31.00 49.38 -21.97
N ASP A 51 -30.61 50.66 -21.97
CA ASP A 51 -30.93 51.60 -23.06
C ASP A 51 -30.34 51.14 -24.41
N ARG A 52 -29.18 50.48 -24.38
CA ARG A 52 -28.54 49.85 -25.56
C ARG A 52 -29.19 48.53 -25.98
N GLY A 53 -30.01 47.92 -25.12
CA GLY A 53 -30.61 46.60 -25.33
C GLY A 53 -29.68 45.42 -25.02
N THR A 54 -28.47 45.66 -24.52
CA THR A 54 -27.55 44.62 -24.05
C THR A 54 -28.10 43.92 -22.80
N PHE A 55 -28.74 44.69 -21.91
CA PHE A 55 -29.46 44.18 -20.76
C PHE A 55 -30.97 44.22 -20.97
N ILE A 56 -31.61 43.12 -20.60
CA ILE A 56 -33.06 43.02 -20.46
C ILE A 56 -33.34 43.03 -18.95
N PRO A 57 -34.04 44.05 -18.42
CA PRO A 57 -34.42 44.07 -17.01
C PRO A 57 -35.41 42.93 -16.73
N LEU A 58 -35.16 42.18 -15.67
CA LEU A 58 -36.05 41.11 -15.22
C LEU A 58 -37.21 41.67 -14.39
N ASN A 59 -38.25 40.87 -14.22
CA ASN A 59 -39.42 41.23 -13.43
C ASN A 59 -39.02 41.57 -11.98
N PRO A 60 -39.17 42.82 -11.52
CA PRO A 60 -38.66 43.26 -10.22
C PRO A 60 -39.39 42.61 -9.04
N ALA A 61 -40.61 42.11 -9.23
CA ALA A 61 -41.32 41.35 -8.19
C ALA A 61 -40.73 39.95 -7.96
N LYS A 62 -39.98 39.42 -8.93
CA LYS A 62 -39.35 38.10 -8.86
C LYS A 62 -37.84 38.17 -8.68
N ARG A 63 -37.18 39.08 -9.42
CA ARG A 63 -35.72 39.25 -9.50
C ARG A 63 -35.37 40.75 -9.43
N PRO A 64 -35.52 41.41 -8.28
CA PRO A 64 -35.20 42.83 -8.16
C PRO A 64 -33.74 43.11 -8.54
N GLU A 65 -33.52 44.23 -9.22
CA GLU A 65 -32.20 44.71 -9.66
C GLU A 65 -31.39 43.67 -10.48
N SER A 66 -32.08 42.81 -11.23
CA SER A 66 -31.45 41.74 -12.01
C SER A 66 -31.68 41.91 -13.51
N PHE A 67 -30.72 41.44 -14.30
CA PHE A 67 -30.67 41.65 -15.74
C PHE A 67 -30.35 40.35 -16.48
N LEU A 68 -30.83 40.23 -17.71
CA LEU A 68 -30.44 39.20 -18.66
C LEU A 68 -29.64 39.82 -19.81
N ALA A 69 -28.43 39.30 -20.05
CA ALA A 69 -27.64 39.55 -21.25
C ALA A 69 -27.67 38.34 -22.20
N ARG A 70 -27.66 38.61 -23.49
CA ARG A 70 -27.52 37.61 -24.56
C ARG A 70 -26.29 37.97 -25.39
N THR A 71 -25.39 37.01 -25.57
CA THR A 71 -24.14 37.23 -26.28
C THR A 71 -24.23 36.78 -27.73
N ASP A 72 -23.28 37.23 -28.55
CA ASP A 72 -23.10 36.66 -29.89
C ASP A 72 -22.80 35.15 -29.76
N PRO A 73 -23.42 34.27 -30.57
CA PRO A 73 -23.13 32.83 -30.57
C PRO A 73 -21.68 32.44 -30.80
N ALA A 74 -20.88 33.29 -31.45
CA ALA A 74 -19.44 33.09 -31.60
C ALA A 74 -18.66 33.43 -30.32
N ASP A 75 -19.29 34.07 -29.32
CA ASP A 75 -18.69 34.57 -28.09
C ASP A 75 -19.43 34.06 -26.83
N VAL A 76 -19.43 32.74 -26.62
CA VAL A 76 -20.21 32.05 -25.56
C VAL A 76 -19.36 31.25 -24.57
N ALA A 77 -18.05 31.16 -24.79
CA ALA A 77 -17.14 30.34 -24.00
C ALA A 77 -15.69 30.87 -24.03
N ARG A 78 -14.83 30.23 -23.25
CA ARG A 78 -13.37 30.44 -23.32
C ARG A 78 -12.86 29.87 -24.64
N VAL A 79 -11.80 30.47 -25.18
CA VAL A 79 -11.14 30.03 -26.41
C VAL A 79 -9.75 29.52 -26.04
N GLU A 80 -9.64 28.23 -25.69
CA GLU A 80 -8.40 27.68 -25.12
C GLU A 80 -7.26 27.69 -26.15
N GLU A 81 -7.56 27.40 -27.42
CA GLU A 81 -6.62 27.49 -28.57
C GLU A 81 -6.04 28.90 -28.82
N ARG A 82 -6.64 29.94 -28.25
CA ARG A 82 -6.20 31.34 -28.35
C ARG A 82 -5.79 31.95 -27.01
N THR A 83 -5.61 31.10 -26.00
CA THR A 83 -5.12 31.50 -24.68
C THR A 83 -3.64 31.16 -24.56
N PHE A 84 -2.78 32.16 -24.34
CA PHE A 84 -1.32 32.00 -24.36
C PHE A 84 -0.67 32.40 -23.04
N ILE A 85 0.39 31.67 -22.67
CA ILE A 85 1.37 32.04 -21.65
C ILE A 85 2.65 32.46 -22.38
N CYS A 86 2.93 33.75 -22.39
CA CYS A 86 4.05 34.34 -23.11
C CYS A 86 5.20 34.60 -22.12
N SER A 87 5.89 33.53 -21.73
CA SER A 87 7.12 33.58 -20.93
C SER A 87 8.35 33.80 -21.82
N ALA A 88 9.43 34.36 -21.28
CA ALA A 88 10.68 34.58 -22.02
C ALA A 88 11.22 33.31 -22.70
N GLN A 89 11.12 32.15 -22.03
CA GLN A 89 11.46 30.85 -22.61
C GLN A 89 10.23 29.95 -22.72
N GLN A 90 10.12 29.20 -23.82
CA GLN A 90 9.01 28.27 -24.07
C GLN A 90 8.87 27.20 -22.96
N ILE A 91 10.00 26.71 -22.45
CA ILE A 91 10.01 25.67 -21.42
C ILE A 91 9.41 26.15 -20.09
N ASP A 92 9.38 27.47 -19.83
CA ASP A 92 8.80 28.02 -18.61
C ASP A 92 7.27 28.11 -18.66
N ALA A 93 6.67 28.14 -19.85
CA ALA A 93 5.23 27.86 -20.02
C ALA A 93 4.96 26.34 -19.92
N GLY A 94 5.87 25.53 -20.45
CA GLY A 94 5.81 24.07 -20.38
C GLY A 94 4.81 23.45 -21.36
N PRO A 95 4.71 22.11 -21.37
CA PRO A 95 3.99 21.38 -22.42
C PRO A 95 2.46 21.43 -22.30
N THR A 96 1.91 22.00 -21.22
CA THR A 96 0.47 22.12 -20.97
C THR A 96 -0.13 23.44 -21.45
N ASN A 97 0.71 24.43 -21.77
CA ASN A 97 0.30 25.79 -22.11
C ASN A 97 0.62 26.09 -23.58
N ASN A 98 -0.27 26.83 -24.25
CA ASN A 98 0.11 27.45 -25.53
C ASN A 98 1.13 28.55 -25.25
N TRP A 99 2.20 28.58 -26.02
CA TRP A 99 3.29 29.54 -25.85
C TRP A 99 3.56 30.28 -27.17
N MET A 100 3.87 31.56 -27.05
CA MET A 100 4.43 32.41 -28.09
C MET A 100 5.45 33.33 -27.42
N ALA A 101 6.52 33.69 -28.12
CA ALA A 101 7.50 34.63 -27.59
C ALA A 101 6.81 35.97 -27.23
N PRO A 102 7.15 36.62 -26.10
CA PRO A 102 6.49 37.84 -25.65
C PRO A 102 6.46 38.95 -26.72
N ASP A 103 7.59 39.18 -27.38
CA ASP A 103 7.70 40.22 -28.42
C ASP A 103 6.89 39.91 -29.67
N GLU A 104 6.87 38.64 -30.10
CA GLU A 104 6.06 38.16 -31.22
C GLU A 104 4.56 38.31 -30.93
N MET A 105 4.12 37.95 -29.72
CA MET A 105 2.72 38.13 -29.32
C MET A 105 2.35 39.61 -29.25
N LYS A 106 3.22 40.48 -28.71
CA LYS A 106 2.97 41.93 -28.72
C LYS A 106 2.98 42.49 -30.15
N ASP A 107 3.83 42.00 -31.05
CA ASP A 107 3.80 42.34 -32.49
C ASP A 107 2.47 41.99 -33.15
N LEU A 108 1.89 40.84 -32.80
CA LEU A 108 0.59 40.41 -33.28
C LEU A 108 -0.55 41.26 -32.74
N LEU A 109 -0.52 41.58 -31.44
CA LEU A 109 -1.62 42.26 -30.75
C LEU A 109 -1.66 43.76 -31.00
N LEU A 110 -0.52 44.44 -31.12
CA LEU A 110 -0.49 45.90 -31.29
C LEU A 110 -1.35 46.39 -32.48
N PRO A 111 -1.27 45.82 -33.69
CA PRO A 111 -2.14 46.20 -34.81
C PRO A 111 -3.63 45.96 -34.54
N LEU A 112 -3.98 44.94 -33.74
CA LEU A 112 -5.37 44.65 -33.38
C LEU A 112 -5.93 45.69 -32.42
N PHE A 113 -5.15 46.08 -31.41
CA PHE A 113 -5.54 47.11 -30.44
C PHE A 113 -5.53 48.53 -31.01
N ALA A 114 -4.78 48.78 -32.09
CA ALA A 114 -4.68 50.11 -32.71
C ALA A 114 -6.05 50.65 -33.16
N GLY A 115 -6.55 51.67 -32.47
CA GLY A 115 -7.86 52.27 -32.74
C GLY A 115 -9.06 51.39 -32.37
N ALA A 116 -8.88 50.32 -31.61
CA ALA A 116 -9.93 49.35 -31.29
C ALA A 116 -11.10 49.94 -30.46
N MET A 117 -10.87 51.05 -29.76
CA MET A 117 -11.85 51.69 -28.88
C MET A 117 -12.48 52.96 -29.48
N ARG A 118 -12.24 53.29 -30.75
CA ARG A 118 -12.89 54.45 -31.41
C ARG A 118 -14.41 54.37 -31.30
N GLY A 119 -15.07 55.47 -30.98
CA GLY A 119 -16.52 55.47 -30.77
C GLY A 119 -16.96 54.87 -29.42
N ARG A 120 -16.01 54.53 -28.53
CA ARG A 120 -16.27 53.89 -27.24
C ARG A 120 -15.57 54.63 -26.10
N THR A 121 -16.05 54.34 -24.88
CA THR A 121 -15.45 54.80 -23.64
C THR A 121 -14.40 53.79 -23.19
N MET A 122 -13.22 54.27 -22.82
CA MET A 122 -12.22 53.46 -22.11
C MET A 122 -12.45 53.59 -20.61
N TYR A 123 -12.89 52.52 -19.97
CA TYR A 123 -13.02 52.42 -18.52
C TYR A 123 -11.72 51.91 -17.91
N VAL A 124 -11.26 52.57 -16.86
CA VAL A 124 -10.11 52.17 -16.04
C VAL A 124 -10.65 51.68 -14.71
N ILE A 125 -10.47 50.39 -14.43
CA ILE A 125 -11.02 49.70 -13.27
C ILE A 125 -9.87 49.26 -12.36
N PRO A 126 -9.50 50.04 -11.32
CA PRO A 126 -8.63 49.55 -10.25
C PRO A 126 -9.41 48.54 -9.40
N PHE A 127 -8.85 47.34 -9.20
CA PHE A 127 -9.49 46.30 -8.41
C PHE A 127 -8.52 45.55 -7.49
N SER A 128 -9.03 45.11 -6.34
CA SER A 128 -8.34 44.21 -5.43
C SER A 128 -8.87 42.79 -5.58
N MET A 129 -7.95 41.85 -5.71
CA MET A 129 -8.20 40.43 -5.52
C MET A 129 -7.88 40.09 -4.06
N GLY A 130 -8.92 39.74 -3.31
CA GLY A 130 -8.91 39.60 -1.85
C GLY A 130 -9.32 40.88 -1.10
N PRO A 131 -9.59 40.78 0.22
CA PRO A 131 -9.87 41.93 1.07
C PRO A 131 -8.74 42.97 0.95
N VAL A 132 -9.06 44.25 0.76
CA VAL A 132 -8.08 45.30 0.36
C VAL A 132 -6.89 45.41 1.32
N ASN A 133 -7.11 45.15 2.60
CA ASN A 133 -6.10 45.19 3.67
C ASN A 133 -5.49 43.82 4.00
N SER A 134 -5.77 42.78 3.20
CA SER A 134 -5.15 41.46 3.38
C SER A 134 -3.68 41.48 2.96
N PRO A 135 -2.77 40.81 3.70
CA PRO A 135 -1.39 40.61 3.24
C PRO A 135 -1.31 39.75 1.96
N LEU A 136 -2.36 38.96 1.68
CA LEU A 136 -2.46 38.15 0.46
C LEU A 136 -3.12 38.92 -0.69
N ALA A 137 -3.64 40.13 -0.47
CA ALA A 137 -4.26 40.91 -1.54
C ALA A 137 -3.24 41.24 -2.63
N ARG A 138 -3.67 41.15 -3.89
CA ARG A 138 -2.90 41.66 -5.03
C ARG A 138 -3.82 42.55 -5.86
N PHE A 139 -3.25 43.65 -6.32
CA PHE A 139 -4.00 44.69 -7.02
C PHE A 139 -3.85 44.53 -8.52
N GLY A 140 -4.90 44.87 -9.26
CA GLY A 140 -4.90 44.90 -10.71
C GLY A 140 -5.55 46.17 -11.20
N VAL A 141 -5.21 46.55 -12.43
CA VAL A 141 -5.95 47.59 -13.16
C VAL A 141 -6.41 46.99 -14.47
N GLN A 142 -7.72 47.03 -14.70
CA GLN A 142 -8.31 46.60 -15.95
C GLN A 142 -8.75 47.80 -16.78
N ILE A 143 -8.19 47.91 -17.98
CA ILE A 143 -8.68 48.81 -19.02
C ILE A 143 -9.64 48.04 -19.93
N THR A 144 -10.84 48.57 -20.17
CA THR A 144 -11.88 47.93 -21.01
C THR A 144 -12.74 48.95 -21.73
N ASP A 145 -13.30 48.58 -22.88
CA ASP A 145 -14.29 49.36 -23.64
C ASP A 145 -15.73 48.84 -23.51
N SER A 146 -15.97 47.93 -22.56
CA SER A 146 -17.26 47.28 -22.35
C SER A 146 -17.85 47.59 -20.97
N GLU A 147 -19.00 48.24 -20.94
CA GLU A 147 -19.75 48.49 -19.71
C GLU A 147 -20.18 47.20 -19.01
N TYR A 148 -20.51 46.15 -19.77
CA TYR A 148 -20.86 44.83 -19.23
C TYR A 148 -19.72 44.26 -18.37
N VAL A 149 -18.47 44.46 -18.82
CA VAL A 149 -17.27 44.03 -18.07
C VAL A 149 -17.15 44.82 -16.78
N VAL A 150 -17.34 46.15 -16.82
CA VAL A 150 -17.26 47.01 -15.62
C VAL A 150 -18.24 46.55 -14.54
N VAL A 151 -19.53 46.41 -14.88
CA VAL A 151 -20.56 46.03 -13.89
C VAL A 151 -20.35 44.61 -13.36
N ASN A 152 -19.83 43.67 -14.16
CA ASN A 152 -19.47 42.34 -13.65
C ASN A 152 -18.23 42.39 -12.75
N MET A 153 -17.22 43.21 -13.06
CA MET A 153 -16.05 43.40 -12.20
C MET A 153 -16.43 44.03 -10.84
N HIS A 154 -17.41 44.93 -10.79
CA HIS A 154 -17.96 45.47 -9.54
C HIS A 154 -18.54 44.37 -8.64
N LEU A 155 -19.15 43.33 -9.22
CA LEU A 155 -19.71 42.20 -8.46
C LEU A 155 -18.66 41.15 -8.11
N MET A 156 -17.68 40.93 -9.00
CA MET A 156 -16.72 39.84 -8.89
C MET A 156 -15.42 40.20 -8.16
N THR A 157 -15.10 41.49 -8.04
CA THR A 157 -13.88 42.00 -7.41
C THR A 157 -14.20 43.15 -6.45
N ARG A 158 -13.20 43.65 -5.72
CA ARG A 158 -13.35 44.89 -4.95
C ARG A 158 -12.84 46.05 -5.79
N VAL A 159 -13.75 46.76 -6.44
CA VAL A 159 -13.48 48.04 -7.11
C VAL A 159 -13.76 49.13 -6.08
N ASP A 160 -12.72 49.84 -5.65
CA ASP A 160 -12.82 50.86 -4.60
C ASP A 160 -11.68 51.88 -4.74
N VAL A 161 -11.92 53.12 -4.37
CA VAL A 161 -10.92 54.19 -4.34
C VAL A 161 -9.71 53.82 -3.46
N ALA A 162 -9.91 53.05 -2.39
CA ALA A 162 -8.83 52.57 -1.54
C ALA A 162 -7.82 51.70 -2.31
N VAL A 163 -8.24 50.93 -3.31
CA VAL A 163 -7.34 50.14 -4.17
C VAL A 163 -6.41 51.07 -4.95
N PHE A 164 -6.98 52.14 -5.48
CA PHE A 164 -6.23 53.13 -6.24
C PHE A 164 -5.18 53.84 -5.37
N GLU A 165 -5.52 54.16 -4.12
CA GLU A 165 -4.56 54.72 -3.16
C GLU A 165 -3.45 53.73 -2.80
N GLN A 166 -3.75 52.43 -2.66
CA GLN A 166 -2.72 51.40 -2.47
C GLN A 166 -1.71 51.40 -3.62
N ILE A 167 -2.19 51.40 -4.87
CA ILE A 167 -1.33 51.42 -6.07
C ILE A 167 -0.47 52.69 -6.10
N ARG A 168 -1.07 53.87 -5.85
CA ARG A 168 -0.34 55.15 -5.81
C ARG A 168 0.69 55.24 -4.69
N SER A 169 0.43 54.56 -3.57
CA SER A 169 1.37 54.47 -2.46
C SER A 169 2.55 53.51 -2.73
N GLY A 170 2.58 52.86 -3.90
CA GLY A 170 3.69 52.03 -4.37
C GLY A 170 3.41 50.53 -4.34
N ALA A 171 2.18 50.09 -4.09
CA ALA A 171 1.84 48.68 -4.19
C ALA A 171 2.01 48.18 -5.63
N ASN A 172 2.61 46.99 -5.78
CA ASN A 172 2.75 46.36 -7.08
C ASN A 172 1.37 45.93 -7.62
N TRP A 173 1.20 45.93 -8.94
CA TRP A 173 -0.09 45.69 -9.58
C TRP A 173 0.03 44.95 -10.92
N VAL A 174 -1.02 44.23 -11.30
CA VAL A 174 -1.11 43.52 -12.59
C VAL A 174 -1.81 44.41 -13.62
N ALA A 175 -1.15 44.63 -14.76
CA ALA A 175 -1.66 45.48 -15.84
C ALA A 175 -2.51 44.65 -16.81
N THR A 176 -3.81 44.91 -16.86
CA THR A 176 -4.73 44.12 -17.68
C THR A 176 -5.43 44.99 -18.71
N MET A 177 -5.22 44.72 -20.00
CA MET A 177 -5.77 45.47 -21.13
C MET A 177 -6.80 44.60 -21.86
N HIS A 178 -8.01 45.12 -22.05
CA HIS A 178 -9.11 44.45 -22.71
C HIS A 178 -9.75 45.37 -23.76
N SER A 179 -10.10 44.81 -24.92
CA SER A 179 -11.04 45.44 -25.86
C SER A 179 -11.90 44.37 -26.53
N VAL A 180 -13.19 44.68 -26.74
CA VAL A 180 -14.08 43.84 -27.56
C VAL A 180 -13.68 43.83 -29.04
N GLY A 181 -12.77 44.73 -29.46
CA GLY A 181 -12.20 44.76 -30.80
C GLY A 181 -13.18 45.23 -31.89
N ALA A 182 -14.21 46.00 -31.52
CA ALA A 182 -15.29 46.39 -32.40
C ALA A 182 -15.46 47.93 -32.42
N PRO A 183 -14.54 48.68 -33.05
CA PRO A 183 -14.60 50.15 -33.06
C PRO A 183 -15.84 50.67 -33.80
N ASN A 184 -16.49 51.69 -33.25
CA ASN A 184 -17.74 52.29 -33.73
C ASN A 184 -18.94 51.33 -33.88
N ASP A 185 -18.85 50.12 -33.34
CA ASP A 185 -19.93 49.14 -33.42
C ASP A 185 -21.01 49.38 -32.35
N ASN A 186 -22.25 49.55 -32.80
CA ASN A 186 -23.42 49.77 -31.95
C ASN A 186 -24.29 48.52 -31.78
N SER A 187 -23.79 47.34 -32.17
CA SER A 187 -24.44 46.05 -31.93
C SER A 187 -24.73 45.84 -30.44
N VAL A 188 -25.73 45.01 -30.16
CA VAL A 188 -26.16 44.67 -28.79
C VAL A 188 -25.04 43.96 -28.02
N TRP A 189 -24.27 43.11 -28.71
CA TRP A 189 -23.10 42.41 -28.15
C TRP A 189 -21.88 42.59 -29.06
N PRO A 190 -21.06 43.62 -28.84
CA PRO A 190 -19.87 43.83 -29.65
C PRO A 190 -18.81 42.78 -29.35
N SER A 191 -18.25 42.19 -30.40
CA SER A 191 -17.12 41.24 -30.33
C SER A 191 -16.38 41.22 -31.68
N ASN A 192 -15.22 40.57 -31.72
CA ASN A 192 -14.42 40.41 -32.94
C ASN A 192 -14.24 38.91 -33.25
N PRO A 193 -14.24 38.51 -34.54
CA PRO A 193 -13.88 37.15 -34.93
C PRO A 193 -12.48 36.72 -34.48
N GLU A 194 -11.51 37.64 -34.50
CA GLU A 194 -10.17 37.42 -33.96
C GLU A 194 -10.20 37.54 -32.43
N LYS A 195 -9.71 36.50 -31.74
CA LYS A 195 -9.70 36.43 -30.29
C LYS A 195 -8.33 36.03 -29.79
N TYR A 196 -7.82 36.74 -28.79
CA TYR A 196 -6.55 36.43 -28.13
C TYR A 196 -6.64 36.75 -26.64
N ILE A 197 -6.17 35.83 -25.79
CA ILE A 197 -6.08 36.02 -24.35
C ILE A 197 -4.64 35.67 -23.93
N SER A 198 -3.79 36.68 -23.87
CA SER A 198 -2.34 36.52 -23.72
C SER A 198 -1.88 37.02 -22.36
N HIS A 199 -1.10 36.19 -21.66
CA HIS A 199 -0.57 36.48 -20.34
C HIS A 199 0.94 36.64 -20.46
N PHE A 200 1.52 37.66 -19.82
CA PHE A 200 2.95 37.93 -19.81
C PHE A 200 3.46 37.82 -18.36
N PRO A 201 3.84 36.61 -17.91
CA PRO A 201 4.27 36.36 -16.51
C PRO A 201 5.43 37.23 -16.03
N ASP A 202 6.34 37.57 -16.93
CA ASP A 202 7.58 38.28 -16.61
C ASP A 202 7.33 39.78 -16.37
N THR A 203 6.33 40.35 -17.03
CA THR A 203 5.98 41.78 -16.94
C THR A 203 4.68 42.04 -16.17
N LEU A 204 4.02 40.99 -15.66
CA LEU A 204 2.74 41.04 -14.95
C LEU A 204 1.65 41.74 -15.78
N GLU A 205 1.54 41.36 -17.05
CA GLU A 205 0.53 41.89 -17.97
C GLU A 205 -0.46 40.81 -18.44
N VAL A 206 -1.70 41.21 -18.74
CA VAL A 206 -2.70 40.39 -19.45
C VAL A 206 -3.29 41.24 -20.57
N TRP A 207 -3.26 40.75 -21.80
CA TRP A 207 -3.85 41.42 -22.96
C TRP A 207 -4.94 40.54 -23.55
N SER A 208 -6.18 41.03 -23.58
CA SER A 208 -7.34 40.31 -24.09
C SER A 208 -8.05 41.10 -25.19
N PHE A 209 -8.26 40.47 -26.34
CA PHE A 209 -8.85 41.10 -27.52
C PHE A 209 -10.00 40.27 -28.08
N GLY A 210 -11.07 40.94 -28.48
CA GLY A 210 -12.11 40.40 -29.36
C GLY A 210 -13.28 39.67 -28.69
N SER A 211 -13.26 39.48 -27.37
CA SER A 211 -14.29 38.74 -26.64
C SER A 211 -14.81 39.55 -25.47
N GLY A 212 -16.13 39.74 -25.37
CA GLY A 212 -16.78 40.37 -24.21
C GLY A 212 -17.22 39.35 -23.14
N TYR A 213 -17.06 38.06 -23.41
CA TYR A 213 -17.64 36.99 -22.60
C TYR A 213 -16.76 36.54 -21.43
N GLY A 214 -17.34 36.58 -20.22
CA GLY A 214 -16.91 35.80 -19.05
C GLY A 214 -15.40 35.83 -18.80
N GLY A 215 -14.77 34.64 -18.72
CA GLY A 215 -13.35 34.50 -18.39
C GLY A 215 -12.35 35.07 -19.40
N ASN A 216 -12.79 35.48 -20.58
CA ASN A 216 -11.94 36.18 -21.57
C ASN A 216 -11.90 37.69 -21.28
N ALA A 217 -12.96 38.23 -20.68
CA ALA A 217 -13.13 39.66 -20.47
C ALA A 217 -13.03 40.08 -19.00
N LEU A 218 -13.37 39.22 -18.05
CA LEU A 218 -13.22 39.48 -16.60
C LEU A 218 -11.79 39.09 -16.16
N LEU A 219 -10.84 39.99 -16.42
CA LEU A 219 -9.40 39.65 -16.33
C LEU A 219 -8.93 39.43 -14.89
N GLY A 220 -9.63 39.99 -13.90
CA GLY A 220 -9.39 39.68 -12.48
C GLY A 220 -9.62 38.21 -12.13
N LYS A 221 -10.56 37.52 -12.80
CA LYS A 221 -10.99 36.16 -12.45
C LYS A 221 -9.95 35.08 -12.81
N LYS A 222 -9.95 34.56 -14.04
CA LYS A 222 -9.07 33.43 -14.40
C LYS A 222 -7.67 33.88 -14.81
N CYS A 223 -7.58 35.01 -15.51
CA CYS A 223 -6.32 35.50 -16.05
C CYS A 223 -5.38 36.00 -14.94
N MET A 224 -5.88 36.88 -14.08
CA MET A 224 -5.10 37.35 -12.93
C MET A 224 -5.11 36.34 -11.79
N SER A 225 -6.26 35.88 -11.29
CA SER A 225 -6.24 35.17 -10.00
C SER A 225 -5.72 33.74 -10.03
N LEU A 226 -5.63 33.11 -11.22
CA LEU A 226 -5.02 31.78 -11.37
C LEU A 226 -3.75 31.79 -12.22
N ARG A 227 -3.77 32.33 -13.45
CA ARG A 227 -2.58 32.25 -14.32
C ARG A 227 -1.45 33.14 -13.82
N ILE A 228 -1.63 34.46 -13.82
CA ILE A 228 -0.63 35.38 -13.24
C ILE A 228 -0.51 35.13 -11.73
N GLY A 229 -1.61 34.80 -11.07
CA GLY A 229 -1.68 34.49 -9.65
C GLY A 229 -0.75 33.35 -9.28
N SER A 230 -0.74 32.24 -10.02
CA SER A 230 0.15 31.10 -9.77
C SER A 230 1.62 31.45 -9.97
N VAL A 231 1.94 32.37 -10.88
CA VAL A 231 3.30 32.89 -11.09
C VAL A 231 3.75 33.73 -9.88
N LEU A 232 2.89 34.65 -9.42
CA LEU A 232 3.14 35.44 -8.21
C LEU A 232 3.27 34.54 -6.99
N ALA A 233 2.37 33.57 -6.85
CA ALA A 233 2.35 32.58 -5.79
C ALA A 233 3.67 31.80 -5.71
N ARG A 234 4.20 31.35 -6.85
CA ARG A 234 5.51 30.71 -6.90
C ARG A 234 6.64 31.64 -6.49
N ARG A 235 6.65 32.88 -7.01
CA ARG A 235 7.71 33.88 -6.72
C ARG A 235 7.75 34.29 -5.25
N GLU A 236 6.59 34.36 -4.62
CA GLU A 236 6.42 34.93 -3.27
C GLU A 236 6.17 33.86 -2.20
N GLY A 237 6.06 32.58 -2.57
CA GLY A 237 5.92 31.48 -1.61
C GLY A 237 4.51 31.26 -1.08
N TRP A 238 3.47 31.44 -1.89
CA TRP A 238 2.08 31.06 -1.57
C TRP A 238 1.48 30.20 -2.72
N LEU A 239 0.20 29.84 -2.70
CA LEU A 239 -0.48 29.04 -3.74
C LEU A 239 -1.72 29.75 -4.27
N ALA A 240 -1.91 29.74 -5.59
CA ALA A 240 -3.11 30.25 -6.25
C ALA A 240 -3.85 29.09 -6.91
N GLU A 241 -5.00 28.71 -6.35
CA GLU A 241 -5.60 27.42 -6.59
C GLU A 241 -7.04 27.53 -7.09
N HIS A 242 -7.42 26.64 -8.01
CA HIS A 242 -8.80 26.51 -8.51
C HIS A 242 -9.66 25.70 -7.53
N MET A 243 -9.80 26.25 -6.32
CA MET A 243 -10.45 25.60 -5.20
C MET A 243 -11.59 26.45 -4.63
N LEU A 244 -12.65 25.78 -4.19
CA LEU A 244 -13.60 26.37 -3.25
C LEU A 244 -12.99 26.48 -1.85
N ILE A 245 -13.61 27.30 -1.00
CA ILE A 245 -13.37 27.36 0.43
C ILE A 245 -14.71 27.27 1.15
N MET A 246 -14.83 26.30 2.06
CA MET A 246 -16.04 26.08 2.85
C MET A 246 -15.70 25.79 4.30
N ARG A 247 -16.67 26.01 5.18
CA ARG A 247 -16.60 25.62 6.59
C ARG A 247 -17.71 24.64 6.89
N MET A 248 -17.36 23.48 7.40
CA MET A 248 -18.31 22.52 7.96
C MET A 248 -18.35 22.67 9.48
N ILE A 249 -19.54 22.72 10.06
CA ILE A 249 -19.75 22.92 11.50
C ILE A 249 -20.45 21.69 12.05
N SER A 250 -19.85 21.07 13.06
CA SER A 250 -20.41 19.89 13.74
C SER A 250 -21.60 20.27 14.63
N PRO A 251 -22.42 19.29 15.06
CA PRO A 251 -23.50 19.51 16.03
C PRO A 251 -23.00 20.12 17.36
N GLU A 252 -21.76 19.87 17.74
CA GLU A 252 -21.11 20.44 18.94
C GLU A 252 -20.56 21.86 18.71
N GLY A 253 -20.69 22.40 17.48
CA GLY A 253 -20.23 23.73 17.12
C GLY A 253 -18.76 23.80 16.69
N LYS A 254 -18.06 22.66 16.55
CA LYS A 254 -16.67 22.65 16.06
C LYS A 254 -16.64 22.99 14.57
N LYS A 255 -15.77 23.92 14.19
CA LYS A 255 -15.59 24.40 12.81
C LYS A 255 -14.43 23.66 12.16
N PHE A 256 -14.64 23.16 10.96
CA PHE A 256 -13.63 22.54 10.11
C PHE A 256 -13.60 23.26 8.77
N HIS A 257 -12.43 23.69 8.32
CA HIS A 257 -12.28 24.46 7.08
C HIS A 257 -11.67 23.61 5.98
N PHE A 258 -12.39 23.50 4.87
CA PHE A 258 -12.01 22.67 3.73
C PHE A 258 -11.80 23.53 2.50
N SER A 259 -10.77 23.20 1.74
CA SER A 259 -10.60 23.67 0.37
C SER A 259 -10.72 22.51 -0.60
N ALA A 260 -11.37 22.69 -1.75
CA ALA A 260 -11.56 21.57 -2.68
C ALA A 260 -11.39 21.96 -4.16
N ALA A 261 -10.55 21.21 -4.87
CA ALA A 261 -10.26 21.37 -6.29
C ALA A 261 -10.98 20.30 -7.10
N PHE A 262 -12.00 20.72 -7.85
CA PHE A 262 -12.64 19.91 -8.88
C PHE A 262 -12.58 20.62 -10.24
N PRO A 263 -12.42 19.90 -11.35
CA PRO A 263 -12.52 20.47 -12.69
C PRO A 263 -13.84 21.23 -12.89
N SER A 264 -13.88 22.10 -13.90
CA SER A 264 -15.10 22.84 -14.24
C SER A 264 -16.28 21.88 -14.44
N ALA A 265 -17.47 22.29 -13.97
CA ALA A 265 -18.69 21.48 -13.96
C ALA A 265 -18.61 20.14 -13.18
N CYS A 266 -17.67 19.98 -12.24
CA CYS A 266 -17.57 18.79 -11.37
C CYS A 266 -18.06 19.02 -9.93
N GLY A 267 -18.85 20.08 -9.69
CA GLY A 267 -19.61 20.25 -8.45
C GLY A 267 -19.02 21.20 -7.40
N LYS A 268 -18.05 22.07 -7.73
CA LYS A 268 -17.48 23.02 -6.76
C LYS A 268 -18.53 23.93 -6.13
N THR A 269 -19.32 24.65 -6.92
CA THR A 269 -20.38 25.53 -6.42
C THR A 269 -21.43 24.78 -5.59
N ASN A 270 -21.81 23.55 -6.00
CA ASN A 270 -22.72 22.71 -5.22
C ASN A 270 -22.14 22.31 -3.85
N LEU A 271 -20.83 22.03 -3.78
CA LEU A 271 -20.17 21.65 -2.53
C LEU A 271 -19.95 22.86 -1.60
N ALA A 272 -19.52 23.99 -2.15
CA ALA A 272 -19.29 25.23 -1.41
C ALA A 272 -20.55 25.80 -0.76
N MET A 273 -21.71 25.54 -1.37
CA MET A 273 -23.05 25.98 -0.96
C MET A 273 -23.94 24.81 -0.52
N LEU A 274 -23.32 23.70 -0.10
CA LEU A 274 -24.03 22.47 0.25
C LEU A 274 -24.97 22.69 1.44
N GLN A 275 -26.18 22.15 1.36
CA GLN A 275 -27.05 21.98 2.53
C GLN A 275 -26.96 20.53 3.02
N PRO A 276 -26.42 20.28 4.24
CA PRO A 276 -26.29 18.92 4.75
C PRO A 276 -27.62 18.20 4.88
N SER A 277 -27.68 16.94 4.43
CA SER A 277 -28.80 16.04 4.70
C SER A 277 -28.81 15.50 6.14
N ILE A 278 -27.66 15.58 6.84
CA ILE A 278 -27.47 15.03 8.19
C ILE A 278 -27.88 16.07 9.24
N PRO A 279 -28.77 15.74 10.19
CA PRO A 279 -29.19 16.65 11.25
C PRO A 279 -28.00 17.19 12.09
N GLY A 280 -28.08 18.47 12.45
CA GLY A 280 -27.10 19.15 13.32
C GLY A 280 -25.84 19.66 12.61
N TRP A 281 -25.47 19.09 11.47
CA TRP A 281 -24.35 19.58 10.67
C TRP A 281 -24.75 20.80 9.84
N LYS A 282 -23.85 21.78 9.73
CA LYS A 282 -24.05 22.99 8.92
C LYS A 282 -22.85 23.24 8.02
N VAL A 283 -23.10 23.97 6.93
CA VAL A 283 -22.06 24.44 6.01
C VAL A 283 -22.19 25.95 5.88
N GLU A 284 -21.06 26.65 5.97
CA GLU A 284 -20.92 28.04 5.60
C GLU A 284 -20.01 28.16 4.37
N THR A 285 -20.37 29.06 3.46
CA THR A 285 -19.67 29.34 2.20
C THR A 285 -18.64 30.45 2.41
N LEU A 286 -17.41 30.26 1.92
CA LEU A 286 -16.38 31.32 1.92
C LEU A 286 -15.94 31.69 0.50
N GLY A 287 -15.89 30.72 -0.41
CA GLY A 287 -15.64 30.91 -1.84
C GLY A 287 -15.93 29.64 -2.62
N ASP A 288 -16.22 29.72 -3.92
CA ASP A 288 -16.64 28.55 -4.70
C ASP A 288 -15.69 28.14 -5.84
N ASP A 289 -14.69 28.96 -6.15
CA ASP A 289 -13.92 28.81 -7.38
C ASP A 289 -12.41 29.05 -7.24
N ILE A 290 -11.97 30.02 -6.43
CA ILE A 290 -10.55 30.37 -6.28
C ILE A 290 -10.17 30.46 -4.81
N ALA A 291 -9.01 29.92 -4.46
CA ALA A 291 -8.40 30.04 -3.14
C ALA A 291 -6.94 30.51 -3.27
N TRP A 292 -6.56 31.52 -2.51
CA TRP A 292 -5.15 31.90 -2.34
C TRP A 292 -4.68 31.45 -0.97
N ILE A 293 -3.70 30.54 -0.95
CA ILE A 293 -3.30 29.78 0.25
C ILE A 293 -1.85 30.12 0.61
N ALA A 294 -1.62 30.50 1.86
CA ALA A 294 -0.29 30.81 2.36
C ALA A 294 -0.07 30.23 3.76
N GLN A 295 1.16 30.25 4.27
CA GLN A 295 1.43 29.88 5.65
C GLN A 295 0.95 30.99 6.59
N ALA A 296 0.17 30.61 7.60
CA ALA A 296 -0.26 31.48 8.68
C ALA A 296 0.84 31.61 9.75
N PRO A 297 0.80 32.66 10.59
CA PRO A 297 1.69 32.77 11.75
C PRO A 297 1.62 31.58 12.72
N SER A 298 0.49 30.86 12.78
CA SER A 298 0.32 29.64 13.57
C SER A 298 1.09 28.44 13.05
N GLY A 299 1.60 28.51 11.82
CA GLY A 299 2.20 27.39 11.08
C GLY A 299 1.22 26.66 10.17
N LYS A 300 -0.10 26.75 10.39
CA LYS A 300 -1.10 26.16 9.48
C LYS A 300 -1.12 26.88 8.12
N LEU A 301 -1.70 26.25 7.11
CA LEU A 301 -2.03 26.94 5.86
C LEU A 301 -3.35 27.70 6.02
N ARG A 302 -3.38 28.97 5.63
CA ARG A 302 -4.59 29.81 5.58
C ARG A 302 -5.00 30.12 4.15
N ALA A 303 -6.29 30.27 3.90
CA ALA A 303 -6.85 30.58 2.60
C ALA A 303 -7.73 31.83 2.64
N ILE A 304 -7.63 32.67 1.61
CA ILE A 304 -8.62 33.70 1.30
C ILE A 304 -9.32 33.38 -0.02
N ASN A 305 -10.57 33.81 -0.15
CA ASN A 305 -11.24 33.90 -1.44
C ASN A 305 -10.89 35.25 -2.08
N PRO A 306 -10.15 35.29 -3.20
CA PRO A 306 -9.81 36.55 -3.83
C PRO A 306 -11.01 37.22 -4.52
N GLU A 307 -12.08 36.47 -4.81
CA GLU A 307 -13.29 36.97 -5.49
C GLU A 307 -14.31 37.59 -4.52
N ASN A 308 -15.12 38.52 -5.01
CA ASN A 308 -16.16 39.24 -4.26
C ASN A 308 -17.59 38.77 -4.61
N GLY A 309 -17.70 37.82 -5.54
CA GLY A 309 -18.95 37.34 -6.10
C GLY A 309 -18.82 35.94 -6.70
N PHE A 310 -19.94 35.41 -7.18
CA PHE A 310 -20.05 34.08 -7.76
C PHE A 310 -20.40 34.18 -9.24
N PHE A 311 -19.58 33.54 -10.10
CA PHE A 311 -19.79 33.44 -11.54
C PHE A 311 -20.16 32.00 -11.94
N GLY A 312 -21.31 31.54 -11.45
CA GLY A 312 -21.74 30.15 -11.52
C GLY A 312 -22.36 29.76 -12.87
N VAL A 313 -22.30 28.46 -13.19
CA VAL A 313 -23.06 27.88 -14.31
C VAL A 313 -24.53 27.79 -13.93
N ALA A 314 -25.42 28.35 -14.75
CA ALA A 314 -26.85 28.32 -14.49
C ALA A 314 -27.47 26.93 -14.77
N PRO A 315 -27.33 26.33 -15.97
CA PRO A 315 -27.89 25.00 -16.26
C PRO A 315 -27.54 23.93 -15.22
N GLY A 316 -28.54 23.16 -14.79
CA GLY A 316 -28.43 22.14 -13.74
C GLY A 316 -28.62 22.66 -12.30
N THR A 317 -28.63 23.97 -12.08
CA THR A 317 -28.93 24.57 -10.77
C THR A 317 -30.44 24.58 -10.53
N SER A 318 -30.88 24.09 -9.36
CA SER A 318 -32.29 24.00 -9.00
C SER A 318 -32.46 23.98 -7.48
N VAL A 319 -33.70 24.09 -7.00
CA VAL A 319 -34.00 23.92 -5.56
C VAL A 319 -33.58 22.53 -5.05
N LYS A 320 -33.58 21.51 -5.93
CA LYS A 320 -33.16 20.15 -5.57
C LYS A 320 -31.63 20.01 -5.49
N THR A 321 -30.90 20.65 -6.40
CA THR A 321 -29.45 20.44 -6.56
C THR A 321 -28.60 21.47 -5.81
N ASN A 322 -29.09 22.71 -5.69
CA ASN A 322 -28.44 23.79 -4.95
C ASN A 322 -29.48 24.88 -4.57
N PRO A 323 -30.26 24.68 -3.50
CA PRO A 323 -31.26 25.66 -3.05
C PRO A 323 -30.62 26.99 -2.62
N VAL A 324 -29.41 26.95 -2.07
CA VAL A 324 -28.64 28.15 -1.68
C VAL A 324 -28.31 29.00 -2.90
N ALA A 325 -27.88 28.38 -4.00
CA ALA A 325 -27.65 29.12 -5.25
C ALA A 325 -28.93 29.73 -5.83
N MET A 326 -30.09 29.08 -5.67
CA MET A 326 -31.37 29.64 -6.12
C MET A 326 -31.75 30.92 -5.35
N GLU A 327 -31.45 30.98 -4.05
CA GLU A 327 -31.63 32.16 -3.21
C GLU A 327 -30.58 33.24 -3.49
N LEU A 328 -29.31 32.85 -3.68
CA LEU A 328 -28.21 33.74 -4.07
C LEU A 328 -28.56 34.54 -5.34
N VAL A 329 -29.20 33.90 -6.32
CA VAL A 329 -29.53 34.53 -7.61
C VAL A 329 -30.91 35.20 -7.61
N ALA A 330 -31.56 35.34 -6.45
CA ALA A 330 -32.89 35.94 -6.34
C ALA A 330 -32.91 37.46 -6.56
N LYS A 331 -31.77 38.16 -6.41
CA LYS A 331 -31.68 39.62 -6.54
C LYS A 331 -30.29 40.05 -6.97
N GLN A 332 -30.16 41.28 -7.50
CA GLN A 332 -28.88 41.89 -7.87
C GLN A 332 -27.98 40.95 -8.71
N THR A 333 -28.58 40.23 -9.66
CA THR A 333 -27.90 39.19 -10.43
C THR A 333 -27.91 39.50 -11.92
N ILE A 334 -26.76 39.35 -12.56
CA ILE A 334 -26.63 39.43 -14.01
C ILE A 334 -26.65 37.99 -14.55
N PHE A 335 -27.68 37.62 -15.30
CA PHE A 335 -27.76 36.37 -16.02
C PHE A 335 -27.23 36.54 -17.43
N THR A 336 -26.49 35.58 -17.95
CA THR A 336 -25.94 35.62 -19.31
C THR A 336 -26.25 34.31 -20.03
N ASN A 337 -26.91 34.41 -21.19
CA ASN A 337 -27.28 33.29 -22.05
C ASN A 337 -28.20 32.22 -21.40
N VAL A 338 -29.17 32.67 -20.60
CA VAL A 338 -30.28 31.82 -20.11
C VAL A 338 -31.58 32.16 -20.86
N ALA A 339 -32.61 31.31 -20.70
CA ALA A 339 -33.92 31.58 -21.30
C ALA A 339 -34.70 32.63 -20.48
N LEU A 340 -35.63 33.31 -21.15
CA LEU A 340 -36.55 34.28 -20.58
C LEU A 340 -37.98 33.73 -20.61
N THR A 341 -38.70 33.80 -19.50
CA THR A 341 -40.12 33.38 -19.40
C THR A 341 -41.05 34.50 -19.86
N ALA A 342 -42.29 34.14 -20.21
CA ALA A 342 -43.32 35.09 -20.62
C ALA A 342 -43.65 36.16 -19.55
N ASP A 343 -43.45 35.85 -18.28
CA ASP A 343 -43.65 36.77 -17.15
C ASP A 343 -42.39 37.50 -16.67
N GLY A 344 -41.32 37.45 -17.48
CA GLY A 344 -40.09 38.24 -17.29
C GLY A 344 -39.10 37.69 -16.26
N ASP A 345 -39.14 36.39 -15.95
CA ASP A 345 -38.14 35.68 -15.14
C ASP A 345 -37.18 34.87 -16.03
N VAL A 346 -36.19 34.23 -15.43
CA VAL A 346 -35.22 33.37 -16.13
C VAL A 346 -35.58 31.89 -16.01
N TRP A 347 -35.12 31.11 -16.99
CA TRP A 347 -35.20 29.65 -16.97
C TRP A 347 -33.98 29.00 -17.63
N TRP A 348 -33.65 27.78 -17.22
CA TRP A 348 -32.62 26.94 -17.82
C TRP A 348 -32.90 25.46 -17.61
N GLU A 349 -32.21 24.61 -18.38
CA GLU A 349 -32.30 23.17 -18.29
C GLU A 349 -32.01 22.67 -16.87
N GLY A 350 -32.96 21.92 -16.30
CA GLY A 350 -32.85 21.35 -14.96
C GLY A 350 -33.35 22.26 -13.83
N MET A 351 -33.77 23.50 -14.11
CA MET A 351 -34.35 24.40 -13.09
C MET A 351 -35.69 23.89 -12.54
N SER A 352 -36.55 23.39 -13.43
CA SER A 352 -37.84 22.74 -13.14
C SER A 352 -37.98 21.43 -13.89
N LYS A 353 -38.90 20.55 -13.46
CA LYS A 353 -39.17 19.27 -14.13
C LYS A 353 -39.79 19.47 -15.52
N GLU A 354 -40.79 20.35 -15.62
CA GLU A 354 -41.45 20.68 -16.87
C GLU A 354 -40.85 21.96 -17.45
N VAL A 355 -40.75 22.04 -18.78
CA VAL A 355 -40.36 23.25 -19.52
C VAL A 355 -41.55 24.21 -19.54
N PRO A 356 -41.42 25.46 -19.05
CA PRO A 356 -42.50 26.45 -19.11
C PRO A 356 -42.96 26.74 -20.53
N ASP A 357 -44.24 27.07 -20.69
CA ASP A 357 -44.78 27.56 -21.96
C ASP A 357 -44.34 29.01 -22.23
N GLY A 358 -44.17 29.36 -23.50
CA GLY A 358 -43.85 30.74 -23.91
C GLY A 358 -42.43 31.20 -23.56
N LEU A 359 -41.45 30.30 -23.56
CA LEU A 359 -40.04 30.66 -23.38
C LEU A 359 -39.48 31.38 -24.60
N THR A 360 -38.56 32.31 -24.35
CA THR A 360 -37.62 32.83 -25.34
C THR A 360 -36.23 32.30 -25.00
N ASN A 361 -35.58 31.59 -25.93
CA ASN A 361 -34.26 31.02 -25.71
C ASN A 361 -33.18 32.10 -25.57
N TRP A 362 -31.95 31.67 -25.24
CA TRP A 362 -30.80 32.55 -25.09
C TRP A 362 -30.39 33.30 -26.37
N ARG A 363 -30.87 32.86 -27.55
CA ARG A 363 -30.66 33.54 -28.84
C ARG A 363 -31.75 34.58 -29.15
N GLY A 364 -32.76 34.71 -28.29
CA GLY A 364 -33.88 35.62 -28.50
C GLY A 364 -35.02 35.03 -29.35
N GLU A 365 -35.03 33.73 -29.59
CA GLU A 365 -36.02 33.05 -30.43
C GLU A 365 -37.09 32.36 -29.56
N PRO A 366 -38.34 32.24 -30.03
CA PRO A 366 -39.36 31.42 -29.35
C PRO A 366 -38.89 29.98 -29.15
N HIS A 367 -39.20 29.42 -27.98
CA HIS A 367 -38.75 28.08 -27.59
C HIS A 367 -39.89 27.27 -26.98
N ASP A 368 -40.05 26.03 -27.45
CA ASP A 368 -40.95 25.05 -26.86
C ASP A 368 -40.22 23.72 -26.58
N LYS A 369 -40.89 22.84 -25.83
CA LYS A 369 -40.37 21.53 -25.41
C LYS A 369 -40.04 20.56 -26.56
N ASN A 370 -40.53 20.81 -27.77
CA ASN A 370 -40.31 19.97 -28.96
C ASN A 370 -39.19 20.50 -29.86
N SER A 371 -38.56 21.63 -29.50
CA SER A 371 -37.55 22.30 -30.32
C SER A 371 -36.26 21.50 -30.54
N GLY A 372 -35.98 20.47 -29.73
CA GLY A 372 -34.82 19.59 -29.85
C GLY A 372 -33.45 20.25 -29.54
N LYS A 373 -33.45 21.51 -29.08
CA LYS A 373 -32.27 22.28 -28.67
C LYS A 373 -32.47 22.76 -27.22
N PRO A 374 -31.41 23.13 -26.47
CA PRO A 374 -31.59 23.73 -25.15
C PRO A 374 -32.04 25.19 -25.26
N ALA A 375 -32.90 25.62 -24.33
CA ALA A 375 -33.39 26.99 -24.18
C ALA A 375 -32.32 27.92 -23.60
N ALA A 376 -31.52 27.45 -22.64
CA ALA A 376 -30.33 28.16 -22.17
C ALA A 376 -29.08 27.63 -22.88
N HIS A 377 -28.04 28.44 -22.98
CA HIS A 377 -26.74 27.94 -23.44
C HIS A 377 -26.18 26.97 -22.37
N PRO A 378 -25.54 25.84 -22.73
CA PRO A 378 -24.96 24.93 -21.74
C PRO A 378 -23.93 25.57 -20.80
N ASN A 379 -23.28 26.66 -21.25
CA ASN A 379 -22.38 27.49 -20.46
C ASN A 379 -23.05 28.84 -20.07
N GLY A 380 -24.37 28.88 -19.95
CA GLY A 380 -25.11 30.02 -19.41
C GLY A 380 -24.70 30.28 -17.97
N ARG A 381 -24.63 31.56 -17.58
CA ARG A 381 -24.02 32.01 -16.31
C ARG A 381 -24.96 32.89 -15.51
N PHE A 382 -24.72 32.93 -14.21
CA PHE A 382 -25.16 34.02 -13.34
C PHE A 382 -23.94 34.65 -12.68
N THR A 383 -23.98 35.97 -12.51
CA THR A 383 -23.05 36.76 -11.71
C THR A 383 -23.84 37.38 -10.56
N SER A 384 -23.57 36.95 -9.33
CA SER A 384 -24.23 37.47 -8.13
C SER A 384 -23.19 37.82 -7.05
N PRO A 385 -23.33 38.94 -6.33
CA PRO A 385 -22.36 39.33 -5.30
C PRO A 385 -22.40 38.35 -4.11
N ALA A 386 -21.24 38.06 -3.51
CA ALA A 386 -21.13 36.99 -2.53
C ALA A 386 -21.98 37.23 -1.27
N ARG A 387 -22.16 38.50 -0.89
CA ARG A 387 -23.04 38.95 0.20
C ARG A 387 -24.51 38.51 0.07
N ASN A 388 -24.96 38.11 -1.12
CA ASN A 388 -26.31 37.60 -1.33
C ASN A 388 -26.43 36.10 -1.00
N CYS A 389 -25.32 35.38 -0.79
CA CYS A 389 -25.36 33.97 -0.45
C CYS A 389 -25.89 33.80 0.99
N PRO A 390 -27.02 33.09 1.19
CA PRO A 390 -27.63 32.97 2.52
C PRO A 390 -26.78 32.17 3.51
N THR A 391 -25.86 31.34 3.02
CA THR A 391 -24.89 30.59 3.82
C THR A 391 -23.51 31.23 3.85
N ILE A 392 -23.33 32.47 3.36
CA ILE A 392 -22.03 33.15 3.41
C ILE A 392 -21.56 33.22 4.87
N SER A 393 -20.32 32.85 5.13
CA SER A 393 -19.75 32.94 6.48
C SER A 393 -19.57 34.40 6.88
N SER A 394 -19.68 34.73 8.16
CA SER A 394 -19.50 36.12 8.62
C SER A 394 -18.07 36.65 8.44
N ASP A 395 -17.09 35.75 8.34
CA ASP A 395 -15.66 36.04 8.19
C ASP A 395 -15.12 35.64 6.81
N TRP A 396 -15.98 35.55 5.79
CA TRP A 396 -15.57 35.20 4.42
C TRP A 396 -14.63 36.24 3.77
N ASP A 397 -14.73 37.50 4.20
CA ASP A 397 -13.92 38.64 3.74
C ASP A 397 -12.89 39.07 4.80
N ASP A 398 -12.52 38.17 5.73
CA ASP A 398 -11.48 38.43 6.72
C ASP A 398 -10.11 38.58 6.03
N PRO A 399 -9.37 39.69 6.27
CA PRO A 399 -8.05 39.92 5.69
C PRO A 399 -7.03 38.82 6.00
N GLU A 400 -7.14 38.17 7.15
CA GLU A 400 -6.23 37.09 7.55
C GLU A 400 -6.61 35.75 6.92
N GLY A 401 -7.82 35.60 6.39
CA GLY A 401 -8.35 34.36 5.85
C GLY A 401 -8.64 33.30 6.91
N VAL A 402 -8.87 32.06 6.46
CA VAL A 402 -9.19 30.93 7.34
C VAL A 402 -8.13 29.85 7.29
N GLU A 403 -7.76 29.30 8.44
CA GLU A 403 -6.82 28.18 8.52
C GLU A 403 -7.48 26.88 8.03
N LEU A 404 -6.87 26.21 7.07
CA LEU A 404 -7.37 24.98 6.46
C LEU A 404 -7.04 23.76 7.31
N ASP A 405 -8.02 22.86 7.46
CA ASP A 405 -7.82 21.55 8.09
C ASP A 405 -7.66 20.43 7.03
N ALA A 406 -8.32 20.56 5.88
CA ALA A 406 -8.19 19.62 4.78
C ALA A 406 -8.27 20.25 3.38
N ILE A 407 -7.61 19.57 2.43
CA ILE A 407 -7.69 19.84 1.00
C ILE A 407 -8.29 18.61 0.31
N ILE A 408 -9.24 18.81 -0.59
CA ILE A 408 -10.00 17.74 -1.24
C ILE A 408 -9.85 17.84 -2.77
N PHE A 409 -9.31 16.79 -3.38
CA PHE A 409 -9.28 16.63 -4.84
C PHE A 409 -10.44 15.76 -5.31
N GLY A 410 -10.92 15.97 -6.53
CA GLY A 410 -11.97 15.12 -7.09
C GLY A 410 -12.23 15.38 -8.56
N GLY A 411 -12.73 14.35 -9.24
CA GLY A 411 -13.04 14.39 -10.66
C GLY A 411 -14.12 13.38 -11.03
N ARG A 412 -14.68 13.50 -12.23
CA ARG A 412 -15.70 12.56 -12.73
C ARG A 412 -15.04 11.25 -13.15
N ARG A 413 -15.31 10.17 -12.41
CA ARG A 413 -14.80 8.83 -12.71
C ARG A 413 -15.92 7.81 -12.53
N ALA A 414 -16.40 7.22 -13.63
CA ALA A 414 -17.45 6.20 -13.54
C ALA A 414 -17.05 4.93 -12.78
N LYS A 415 -15.76 4.56 -12.81
CA LYS A 415 -15.22 3.31 -12.22
C LYS A 415 -13.84 3.52 -11.59
N ASP A 416 -13.42 2.54 -10.77
CA ASP A 416 -12.07 2.31 -10.22
C ASP A 416 -11.52 3.34 -9.21
N VAL A 417 -12.20 4.46 -8.98
CA VAL A 417 -11.83 5.45 -7.95
C VAL A 417 -12.88 5.43 -6.84
N PRO A 418 -12.52 5.07 -5.59
CA PRO A 418 -13.44 5.05 -4.46
C PRO A 418 -14.12 6.41 -4.20
N LEU A 419 -15.25 6.36 -3.49
CA LEU A 419 -16.02 7.53 -3.09
C LEU A 419 -15.17 8.55 -2.32
N VAL A 420 -14.32 8.08 -1.40
CA VAL A 420 -13.37 8.91 -0.65
C VAL A 420 -12.11 8.11 -0.29
N THR A 421 -10.96 8.77 -0.32
CA THR A 421 -9.66 8.23 0.06
C THR A 421 -8.83 9.32 0.74
N GLU A 422 -8.29 9.06 1.93
CA GLU A 422 -7.30 9.91 2.60
C GLU A 422 -5.89 9.60 2.05
N ALA A 423 -5.11 10.62 1.73
CA ALA A 423 -3.72 10.46 1.37
C ALA A 423 -2.88 10.09 2.60
N SER A 424 -2.01 9.08 2.47
CA SER A 424 -1.11 8.63 3.54
C SER A 424 -0.01 9.63 3.93
N SER A 425 0.29 10.62 3.08
CA SER A 425 1.29 11.67 3.32
C SER A 425 1.01 12.89 2.44
N TRP A 426 1.67 14.03 2.71
CA TRP A 426 1.58 15.21 1.83
C TRP A 426 2.05 14.90 0.41
N GLN A 427 3.20 14.23 0.26
CA GLN A 427 3.72 13.81 -1.04
C GLN A 427 2.71 12.94 -1.80
N HIS A 428 2.08 11.97 -1.12
CA HIS A 428 1.04 11.15 -1.72
C HIS A 428 -0.19 12.00 -2.10
N GLY A 429 -0.57 12.99 -1.29
CA GLY A 429 -1.65 13.92 -1.62
C GLY A 429 -1.34 14.78 -2.85
N VAL A 430 -0.12 15.30 -2.95
CA VAL A 430 0.35 16.03 -4.15
C VAL A 430 0.34 15.10 -5.37
N PHE A 431 0.73 13.83 -5.22
CA PHE A 431 0.64 12.83 -6.29
C PHE A 431 -0.82 12.58 -6.72
N LEU A 432 -1.77 12.47 -5.79
CA LEU A 432 -3.20 12.34 -6.12
C LEU A 432 -3.73 13.58 -6.85
N GLY A 433 -3.30 14.78 -6.47
CA GLY A 433 -3.62 16.02 -7.16
C GLY A 433 -3.01 16.07 -8.57
N ALA A 434 -1.73 15.75 -8.72
CA ALA A 434 -0.99 15.78 -9.98
C ALA A 434 -1.51 14.76 -11.00
N THR A 435 -2.04 13.64 -10.52
CA THR A 435 -2.54 12.54 -11.34
C THR A 435 -4.05 12.53 -11.47
N MET A 436 -4.74 13.55 -10.96
CA MET A 436 -6.19 13.66 -11.04
C MET A 436 -6.66 13.58 -12.50
N ALA A 437 -7.69 12.77 -12.72
CA ALA A 437 -8.30 12.56 -14.03
C ALA A 437 -9.82 12.71 -13.92
N SER A 438 -10.43 13.28 -14.96
CA SER A 438 -11.87 13.49 -15.04
C SER A 438 -12.35 13.26 -16.47
N GLU A 439 -13.57 12.72 -16.60
CA GLU A 439 -14.30 12.73 -17.88
C GLU A 439 -14.51 14.18 -18.36
N GLN A 440 -14.28 14.42 -19.65
CA GLN A 440 -14.51 15.73 -20.28
C GLN A 440 -15.99 16.12 -20.22
N THR A 441 -16.24 17.40 -19.91
CA THR A 441 -17.58 18.00 -19.83
C THR A 441 -17.79 19.02 -20.95
N ALA A 442 -19.03 19.45 -21.19
CA ALA A 442 -19.36 20.46 -22.19
C ALA A 442 -18.73 21.86 -21.96
N ALA A 443 -18.08 22.09 -20.82
CA ALA A 443 -17.40 23.35 -20.48
C ALA A 443 -15.91 23.39 -20.90
N ALA A 444 -15.40 22.29 -21.47
CA ALA A 444 -14.04 22.14 -21.99
C ALA A 444 -14.09 21.69 -23.46
N GLU A 445 -13.08 22.05 -24.25
CA GLU A 445 -12.95 21.58 -25.64
C GLU A 445 -12.55 20.09 -25.67
N GLY A 446 -13.31 19.26 -26.42
CA GLY A 446 -13.04 17.82 -26.63
C GLY A 446 -14.31 16.92 -26.66
N PRO A 447 -14.18 15.62 -27.00
CA PRO A 447 -15.30 14.67 -26.99
C PRO A 447 -15.81 14.41 -25.56
N VAL A 448 -17.08 14.70 -25.30
CA VAL A 448 -17.72 14.44 -24.00
C VAL A 448 -17.62 12.96 -23.64
N GLY A 449 -17.09 12.67 -22.45
CA GLY A 449 -16.96 11.31 -21.90
C GLY A 449 -15.57 10.68 -21.98
N GLU A 450 -14.60 11.28 -22.68
CA GLU A 450 -13.20 10.81 -22.61
C GLU A 450 -12.51 11.24 -21.31
N VAL A 451 -11.74 10.33 -20.70
CA VAL A 451 -11.00 10.60 -19.46
C VAL A 451 -9.71 11.36 -19.78
N ARG A 452 -9.60 12.61 -19.30
CA ARG A 452 -8.41 13.46 -19.42
C ARG A 452 -7.80 13.73 -18.05
N ARG A 453 -6.46 13.79 -17.97
CA ARG A 453 -5.76 14.27 -16.76
C ARG A 453 -6.00 15.76 -16.60
N ASP A 454 -6.39 16.19 -15.41
CA ASP A 454 -6.56 17.60 -15.05
C ASP A 454 -5.87 17.83 -13.69
N PRO A 455 -4.52 17.89 -13.67
CA PRO A 455 -3.75 18.02 -12.43
C PRO A 455 -4.25 19.20 -11.60
N PHE A 456 -4.64 18.93 -10.34
CA PHE A 456 -5.14 19.94 -9.39
C PHE A 456 -6.36 20.74 -9.88
N ALA A 457 -7.04 20.31 -10.94
CA ALA A 457 -8.04 21.10 -11.67
C ALA A 457 -7.47 22.42 -12.24
N MET A 458 -6.15 22.47 -12.44
CA MET A 458 -5.37 23.66 -12.80
C MET A 458 -4.81 23.59 -14.22
N LEU A 459 -5.15 22.55 -15.01
CA LEU A 459 -4.60 22.37 -16.36
C LEU A 459 -4.76 23.59 -17.28
N PRO A 460 -5.94 24.24 -17.40
CA PRO A 460 -6.09 25.42 -18.26
C PRO A 460 -5.70 26.76 -17.57
N PHE A 461 -5.18 26.70 -16.33
CA PHE A 461 -5.04 27.86 -15.45
C PHE A 461 -3.64 28.05 -14.86
N THR A 462 -2.73 27.08 -14.98
CA THR A 462 -1.36 27.22 -14.47
C THR A 462 -0.57 28.16 -15.38
N GLY A 463 -0.08 29.28 -14.84
CA GLY A 463 0.60 30.32 -15.62
C GLY A 463 2.06 30.04 -15.97
N TYR A 464 2.56 28.84 -15.68
CA TYR A 464 3.93 28.39 -15.93
C TYR A 464 3.97 26.86 -16.04
N ASN A 465 5.17 26.28 -16.16
CA ASN A 465 5.38 24.86 -16.34
C ASN A 465 4.75 24.04 -15.20
N MET A 466 3.83 23.15 -15.56
CA MET A 466 3.10 22.28 -14.61
C MET A 466 4.02 21.42 -13.72
N ALA A 467 5.19 20.99 -14.22
CA ALA A 467 6.12 20.21 -13.40
C ALA A 467 6.78 21.04 -12.29
N ASP A 468 7.09 22.31 -12.58
CA ASP A 468 7.56 23.24 -11.55
C ASP A 468 6.43 23.59 -10.57
N TYR A 469 5.18 23.58 -11.02
CA TYR A 469 4.01 23.79 -10.17
C TYR A 469 3.83 22.65 -9.16
N TRP A 470 4.03 21.40 -9.58
CA TRP A 470 4.07 20.27 -8.65
C TRP A 470 5.22 20.37 -7.66
N ARG A 471 6.41 20.79 -8.11
CA ARG A 471 7.56 21.03 -7.22
C ARG A 471 7.24 22.11 -6.19
N HIS A 472 6.53 23.16 -6.59
CA HIS A 472 6.10 24.23 -5.69
C HIS A 472 5.20 23.68 -4.58
N TRP A 473 4.22 22.84 -4.92
CA TRP A 473 3.39 22.13 -3.93
C TRP A 473 4.20 21.23 -2.98
N LEU A 474 5.19 20.51 -3.49
CA LEU A 474 6.07 19.66 -2.66
C LEU A 474 6.90 20.49 -1.68
N SER A 475 7.40 21.65 -2.10
CA SER A 475 8.25 22.54 -1.29
C SER A 475 7.59 23.02 0.01
N PHE A 476 6.26 22.99 0.09
CA PHE A 476 5.56 23.35 1.33
C PHE A 476 5.89 22.42 2.49
N ALA A 477 6.25 21.16 2.24
CA ALA A 477 6.66 20.23 3.28
C ALA A 477 8.05 20.52 3.87
N GLU A 478 8.83 21.36 3.21
CA GLU A 478 10.19 21.74 3.63
C GLU A 478 10.20 23.02 4.48
N ARG A 479 9.04 23.68 4.63
CA ARG A 479 8.94 24.95 5.35
C ARG A 479 9.01 24.77 6.86
N GLU A 480 9.75 25.66 7.49
CA GLU A 480 9.88 25.69 8.94
C GLU A 480 8.53 25.94 9.62
N GLY A 481 8.22 25.12 10.64
CA GLY A 481 7.01 25.26 11.46
C GLY A 481 5.69 25.00 10.74
N VAL A 482 5.70 24.48 9.51
CA VAL A 482 4.48 24.26 8.73
C VAL A 482 3.64 23.12 9.28
N GLN A 483 2.32 23.33 9.34
CA GLN A 483 1.32 22.32 9.66
C GLN A 483 0.42 22.15 8.44
N LEU A 484 0.68 21.06 7.69
CA LEU A 484 0.00 20.82 6.43
C LEU A 484 -1.39 20.24 6.67
N PRO A 485 -2.43 20.71 5.94
CA PRO A 485 -3.75 20.10 6.00
C PRO A 485 -3.70 18.68 5.44
N LYS A 486 -4.62 17.82 5.91
CA LYS A 486 -4.77 16.49 5.35
C LYS A 486 -5.33 16.58 3.92
N ILE A 487 -4.86 15.71 3.03
CA ILE A 487 -5.34 15.66 1.64
C ILE A 487 -6.27 14.46 1.48
N PHE A 488 -7.41 14.69 0.84
CA PHE A 488 -8.37 13.66 0.47
C PHE A 488 -8.63 13.68 -1.04
N ARG A 489 -9.04 12.54 -1.58
CA ARG A 489 -9.57 12.42 -2.94
C ARG A 489 -10.98 11.86 -2.87
N VAL A 490 -11.92 12.46 -3.60
CA VAL A 490 -13.33 12.05 -3.66
C VAL A 490 -13.77 11.75 -5.09
N ASN A 491 -14.80 10.90 -5.21
CA ASN A 491 -15.45 10.61 -6.48
C ASN A 491 -16.97 10.46 -6.31
N TRP A 492 -17.72 11.50 -6.68
CA TRP A 492 -19.18 11.51 -6.61
C TRP A 492 -19.87 10.74 -7.74
N PHE A 493 -19.11 10.29 -8.74
CA PHE A 493 -19.64 9.96 -10.07
C PHE A 493 -19.53 8.48 -10.41
N LEU A 494 -19.34 7.60 -9.41
CA LEU A 494 -19.36 6.16 -9.59
C LEU A 494 -20.69 5.71 -10.22
N LYS A 495 -20.60 4.83 -11.23
CA LYS A 495 -21.75 4.26 -11.91
C LYS A 495 -21.75 2.74 -11.83
N ASN A 496 -22.94 2.16 -11.67
CA ASN A 496 -23.15 0.72 -11.81
C ASN A 496 -23.08 0.29 -13.29
N ASP A 497 -23.22 -1.01 -13.56
CA ASP A 497 -23.14 -1.55 -14.91
C ASP A 497 -24.33 -1.15 -15.80
N GLU A 498 -25.44 -0.71 -15.19
CA GLU A 498 -26.59 -0.09 -15.86
C GLU A 498 -26.38 1.40 -16.18
N GLY A 499 -25.23 1.97 -15.79
CA GLY A 499 -24.87 3.37 -16.04
C GLY A 499 -25.52 4.39 -15.09
N GLN A 500 -26.17 3.93 -14.02
CA GLN A 500 -26.79 4.75 -12.98
C GLN A 500 -25.76 5.14 -11.92
N PHE A 501 -25.90 6.34 -11.34
CA PHE A 501 -25.02 6.77 -10.26
C PHE A 501 -25.25 5.93 -8.99
N VAL A 502 -24.18 5.39 -8.44
CA VAL A 502 -24.20 4.60 -7.20
C VAL A 502 -24.35 5.51 -5.98
N TRP A 503 -23.70 6.67 -6.01
CA TRP A 503 -23.77 7.66 -4.95
C TRP A 503 -24.83 8.73 -5.29
N PRO A 504 -25.76 9.05 -4.38
CA PRO A 504 -26.82 10.04 -4.63
C PRO A 504 -26.29 11.48 -4.80
N GLY A 505 -25.11 11.80 -4.27
CA GLY A 505 -24.47 13.10 -4.43
C GLY A 505 -25.18 14.25 -3.70
N PHE A 506 -24.92 15.49 -4.13
CA PHE A 506 -25.55 16.72 -3.61
C PHE A 506 -25.51 16.80 -2.08
N SER A 507 -26.66 16.91 -1.41
CA SER A 507 -26.78 17.01 0.06
C SER A 507 -26.13 15.83 0.78
N GLU A 508 -26.14 14.64 0.18
CA GLU A 508 -25.54 13.44 0.77
C GLU A 508 -24.01 13.48 0.79
N ASN A 509 -23.37 14.32 -0.02
CA ASN A 509 -21.92 14.55 0.08
C ASN A 509 -21.52 15.04 1.48
N ALA A 510 -22.45 15.60 2.27
CA ALA A 510 -22.24 15.89 3.68
C ALA A 510 -21.80 14.67 4.51
N ARG A 511 -22.20 13.45 4.13
CA ARG A 511 -21.78 12.22 4.84
C ARG A 511 -20.28 11.96 4.69
N VAL A 512 -19.74 12.23 3.51
CA VAL A 512 -18.29 12.14 3.26
C VAL A 512 -17.56 13.28 3.95
N LEU A 513 -18.08 14.51 3.90
CA LEU A 513 -17.48 15.63 4.61
C LEU A 513 -17.52 15.44 6.15
N ARG A 514 -18.60 14.86 6.68
CA ARG A 514 -18.71 14.43 8.08
C ARG A 514 -17.59 13.46 8.42
N TRP A 515 -17.41 12.42 7.61
CA TRP A 515 -16.33 11.46 7.82
C TRP A 515 -14.95 12.12 7.79
N ILE A 516 -14.70 13.06 6.87
CA ILE A 516 -13.45 13.85 6.85
C ILE A 516 -13.29 14.65 8.15
N ALA A 517 -14.33 15.36 8.60
CA ALA A 517 -14.31 16.13 9.85
C ALA A 517 -14.05 15.24 11.07
N GLU A 518 -14.75 14.11 11.18
CA GLU A 518 -14.57 13.12 12.24
C GLU A 518 -13.20 12.46 12.20
N ARG A 519 -12.64 12.25 11.00
CA ARG A 519 -11.28 11.72 10.81
C ARG A 519 -10.23 12.71 11.32
N LEU A 520 -10.40 14.00 11.02
CA LEU A 520 -9.55 15.08 11.53
C LEU A 520 -9.68 15.25 13.06
N ASP A 521 -10.84 14.90 13.62
CA ASP A 521 -11.13 14.94 15.05
C ASP A 521 -10.72 13.66 15.81
N GLY A 522 -10.20 12.65 15.10
CA GLY A 522 -9.80 11.36 15.69
C GLY A 522 -10.98 10.51 16.17
N LYS A 523 -12.19 10.74 15.67
CA LYS A 523 -13.42 10.01 16.03
C LYS A 523 -13.63 8.73 15.22
N VAL A 524 -13.06 8.66 14.03
CA VAL A 524 -13.16 7.51 13.12
C VAL A 524 -11.78 7.10 12.61
N GLU A 525 -11.64 5.80 12.35
CA GLU A 525 -10.42 5.22 11.78
C GLU A 525 -10.55 5.04 10.26
N ALA A 526 -9.44 4.66 9.63
CA ALA A 526 -9.38 4.35 8.21
C ALA A 526 -8.58 3.07 7.97
N ASN A 527 -8.99 2.29 6.97
CA ASN A 527 -8.33 1.09 6.51
C ASN A 527 -7.18 1.48 5.56
N GLU A 528 -5.94 1.17 5.94
CA GLU A 528 -4.79 1.40 5.07
C GLU A 528 -4.84 0.49 3.84
N THR A 529 -4.74 1.08 2.65
CA THR A 529 -4.67 0.34 1.39
C THR A 529 -3.57 0.86 0.49
N ALA A 530 -3.26 0.13 -0.59
CA ALA A 530 -2.26 0.54 -1.56
C ALA A 530 -2.59 1.88 -2.25
N ILE A 531 -3.86 2.27 -2.33
CA ILE A 531 -4.32 3.52 -2.96
C ILE A 531 -4.51 4.68 -1.97
N GLY A 532 -4.26 4.46 -0.68
CA GLY A 532 -4.53 5.42 0.41
C GLY A 532 -5.43 4.82 1.49
N ASN A 533 -5.87 5.63 2.45
CA ASN A 533 -6.68 5.14 3.56
C ASN A 533 -8.17 5.31 3.24
N LEU A 534 -8.93 4.22 3.36
CA LEU A 534 -10.36 4.17 3.05
C LEU A 534 -11.19 4.16 4.34
N PRO A 535 -12.39 4.77 4.37
CA PRO A 535 -13.31 4.67 5.51
C PRO A 535 -13.78 3.22 5.75
N ASN A 536 -14.38 2.96 6.91
CA ASN A 536 -15.35 1.87 7.01
C ASN A 536 -16.68 2.34 6.42
N LEU A 537 -17.40 1.46 5.71
CA LEU A 537 -18.71 1.80 5.14
C LEU A 537 -19.72 2.28 6.19
N ALA A 538 -19.67 1.70 7.40
CA ALA A 538 -20.53 2.10 8.51
C ALA A 538 -20.33 3.57 8.92
N ASP A 539 -19.08 4.05 8.89
CA ASP A 539 -18.72 5.43 9.28
C ASP A 539 -19.25 6.47 8.29
N LEU A 540 -19.60 6.06 7.06
CA LEU A 540 -20.25 6.90 6.06
C LEU A 540 -21.79 6.96 6.22
N GLY A 541 -22.38 6.13 7.09
CA GLY A 541 -23.83 6.08 7.31
C GLY A 541 -24.63 5.73 6.05
N VAL A 542 -24.12 4.80 5.24
CA VAL A 542 -24.74 4.40 3.95
C VAL A 542 -26.02 3.57 4.12
N ASP A 543 -26.23 2.97 5.29
CA ASP A 543 -27.41 2.16 5.58
C ASP A 543 -28.71 2.98 5.58
N GLU A 544 -28.61 4.28 5.86
CA GLU A 544 -29.74 5.22 5.84
C GLU A 544 -30.18 5.60 4.42
N LEU A 545 -29.38 5.29 3.39
CA LEU A 545 -29.63 5.69 2.00
C LEU A 545 -30.45 4.67 1.21
N GLY A 546 -30.75 3.50 1.78
CA GLY A 546 -31.50 2.44 1.09
C GLY A 546 -30.79 1.86 -0.15
N LEU A 547 -29.46 1.99 -0.23
CA LEU A 547 -28.65 1.38 -1.28
C LEU A 547 -28.66 -0.14 -1.15
N ASP A 548 -28.65 -0.86 -2.28
CA ASP A 548 -28.42 -2.32 -2.27
C ASP A 548 -26.97 -2.67 -1.88
N ASP A 549 -26.75 -3.93 -1.46
CA ASP A 549 -25.44 -4.36 -0.94
C ASP A 549 -24.32 -4.27 -1.99
N ALA A 550 -24.64 -4.47 -3.27
CA ALA A 550 -23.66 -4.35 -4.35
C ALA A 550 -23.20 -2.90 -4.52
N SER A 551 -24.14 -1.95 -4.50
CA SER A 551 -23.90 -0.51 -4.54
C SER A 551 -23.07 -0.05 -3.34
N LYS A 552 -23.39 -0.53 -2.12
CA LYS A 552 -22.60 -0.22 -0.92
C LYS A 552 -21.15 -0.69 -1.05
N GLN A 553 -20.93 -1.94 -1.48
CA GLN A 553 -19.58 -2.47 -1.68
C GLN A 553 -18.82 -1.70 -2.77
N GLN A 554 -19.50 -1.30 -3.84
CA GLN A 554 -18.91 -0.56 -4.95
C GLN A 554 -18.37 0.82 -4.53
N LEU A 555 -18.94 1.49 -3.51
CA LEU A 555 -18.50 2.82 -3.08
C LEU A 555 -17.02 2.87 -2.67
N LEU A 556 -16.50 1.79 -2.06
CA LEU A 556 -15.11 1.71 -1.61
C LEU A 556 -14.28 0.66 -2.37
N ALA A 557 -14.89 -0.01 -3.35
CA ALA A 557 -14.22 -0.99 -4.17
C ALA A 557 -13.17 -0.31 -5.07
N TRP A 558 -12.04 -0.98 -5.22
CA TRP A 558 -11.01 -0.62 -6.18
C TRP A 558 -10.46 -1.90 -6.82
N ASN A 559 -10.17 -1.83 -8.12
CA ASN A 559 -9.66 -2.96 -8.87
C ASN A 559 -8.14 -2.85 -8.98
N LYS A 560 -7.43 -3.85 -8.46
CA LYS A 560 -5.95 -3.89 -8.47
C LYS A 560 -5.37 -3.74 -9.88
N ASP A 561 -5.89 -4.49 -10.86
CA ASP A 561 -5.37 -4.46 -12.23
C ASP A 561 -5.66 -3.11 -12.92
N ALA A 562 -6.81 -2.50 -12.62
CA ALA A 562 -7.13 -1.15 -13.09
C ALA A 562 -6.18 -0.11 -12.50
N VAL A 563 -5.86 -0.21 -11.20
CA VAL A 563 -4.90 0.68 -10.53
C VAL A 563 -3.49 0.49 -11.08
N VAL A 564 -3.04 -0.74 -11.32
CA VAL A 564 -1.74 -1.02 -11.97
C VAL A 564 -1.66 -0.36 -13.34
N LYS A 565 -2.68 -0.54 -14.19
CA LYS A 565 -2.77 0.12 -15.51
C LYS A 565 -2.79 1.65 -15.40
N ASP A 566 -3.49 2.19 -14.40
CA ASP A 566 -3.52 3.63 -14.15
C ASP A 566 -2.14 4.15 -13.72
N LEU A 567 -1.42 3.44 -12.86
CA LEU A 567 -0.06 3.78 -12.41
C LEU A 567 0.96 3.74 -13.57
N GLU A 568 0.89 2.74 -14.46
CA GLU A 568 1.71 2.69 -15.68
C GLU A 568 1.40 3.86 -16.63
N SER A 569 0.13 4.25 -16.73
CA SER A 569 -0.30 5.45 -17.47
C SER A 569 0.24 6.73 -16.81
N ILE A 570 0.20 6.81 -15.48
CA ILE A 570 0.75 7.91 -14.70
C ILE A 570 2.26 8.04 -14.90
N GLN A 571 3.03 6.95 -14.88
CA GLN A 571 4.47 6.99 -15.12
C GLN A 571 4.80 7.57 -16.49
N ARG A 572 4.05 7.18 -17.54
CA ARG A 572 4.19 7.78 -18.89
C ARG A 572 3.82 9.26 -18.91
N TYR A 573 2.72 9.64 -18.25
CA TYR A 573 2.30 11.04 -18.13
C TYR A 573 3.36 11.90 -17.43
N LEU A 574 3.87 11.45 -16.29
CA LEU A 574 4.94 12.13 -15.55
C LEU A 574 6.24 12.18 -16.35
N GLY A 575 6.56 11.12 -17.12
CA GLY A 575 7.71 11.07 -18.01
C GLY A 575 7.70 12.10 -19.14
N ALA A 576 6.51 12.52 -19.60
CA ALA A 576 6.37 13.50 -20.68
C ALA A 576 6.91 14.91 -20.32
N PHE A 577 7.08 15.21 -19.03
CA PHE A 577 7.67 16.47 -18.54
C PHE A 577 9.21 16.39 -18.38
N GLY A 578 9.83 15.25 -18.71
CA GLY A 578 11.28 15.07 -18.79
C GLY A 578 12.00 15.22 -17.45
N GLU A 579 13.08 16.00 -17.47
CA GLU A 579 13.92 16.27 -16.29
C GLU A 579 13.27 17.24 -15.29
N ARG A 580 12.28 18.05 -15.72
CA ARG A 580 11.58 18.97 -14.81
C ARG A 580 10.61 18.24 -13.87
N THR A 581 10.18 17.01 -14.20
CA THR A 581 9.32 16.21 -13.32
C THR A 581 9.97 15.99 -11.96
N PRO A 582 9.32 16.36 -10.83
CA PRO A 582 9.84 16.08 -9.50
C PRO A 582 10.10 14.58 -9.27
N ALA A 583 11.23 14.25 -8.65
CA ALA A 583 11.62 12.87 -8.39
C ALA A 583 10.65 12.20 -7.40
N GLU A 584 10.14 12.97 -6.45
CA GLU A 584 9.17 12.56 -5.43
C GLU A 584 7.90 11.96 -6.05
N LEU A 585 7.40 12.54 -7.15
CA LEU A 585 6.22 12.00 -7.84
C LEU A 585 6.51 10.71 -8.61
N LYS A 586 7.73 10.57 -9.16
CA LYS A 586 8.17 9.32 -9.80
C LYS A 586 8.32 8.20 -8.77
N ILE A 587 8.96 8.51 -7.63
CA ILE A 587 9.12 7.60 -6.50
C ILE A 587 7.76 7.18 -5.94
N GLU A 588 6.80 8.11 -5.79
CA GLU A 588 5.45 7.74 -5.32
C GLU A 588 4.77 6.77 -6.30
N ALA A 589 4.84 7.02 -7.61
CA ALA A 589 4.29 6.12 -8.63
C ALA A 589 4.94 4.73 -8.58
N GLU A 590 6.28 4.68 -8.53
CA GLU A 590 7.07 3.46 -8.49
C GLU A 590 6.84 2.66 -7.21
N SER A 591 6.83 3.33 -6.05
CA SER A 591 6.57 2.70 -4.76
C SER A 591 5.16 2.11 -4.69
N ARG A 592 4.16 2.83 -5.22
CA ARG A 592 2.78 2.33 -5.28
C ARG A 592 2.65 1.16 -6.23
N LEU A 593 3.28 1.23 -7.40
CA LEU A 593 3.30 0.13 -8.36
C LEU A 593 3.98 -1.10 -7.76
N ALA A 594 5.12 -0.94 -7.08
CA ALA A 594 5.81 -2.02 -6.36
C ALA A 594 4.98 -2.58 -5.19
N SER A 595 4.20 -1.72 -4.49
CA SER A 595 3.25 -2.17 -3.46
C SER A 595 2.08 -2.98 -4.04
N LEU A 596 1.85 -2.87 -5.34
CA LEU A 596 0.81 -3.58 -6.09
C LEU A 596 1.39 -4.71 -6.97
N SER A 597 2.71 -4.80 -7.11
CA SER A 597 3.38 -5.95 -7.73
C SER A 597 3.00 -7.26 -7.04
N PRO A 598 3.08 -8.42 -7.71
CA PRO A 598 2.54 -9.68 -7.20
C PRO A 598 3.06 -9.99 -5.79
N MET A 599 2.18 -10.48 -4.89
CA MET A 599 2.43 -10.81 -3.46
C MET A 599 3.74 -11.59 -3.19
N TRP A 600 4.31 -12.21 -4.22
CA TRP A 600 5.56 -12.92 -4.18
C TRP A 600 6.77 -12.03 -3.90
N GLU A 601 6.91 -10.86 -4.53
CA GLU A 601 8.09 -9.99 -4.36
C GLU A 601 8.15 -9.36 -2.97
N GLN A 602 6.99 -8.97 -2.43
CA GLN A 602 6.88 -8.46 -1.06
C GLN A 602 7.15 -9.55 -0.02
N SER A 603 6.60 -10.75 -0.24
CA SER A 603 6.90 -11.91 0.61
C SER A 603 8.40 -12.25 0.55
N LEU A 604 9.02 -12.12 -0.62
CA LEU A 604 10.44 -12.37 -0.81
C LEU A 604 11.29 -11.34 -0.06
N THR A 605 10.97 -10.04 -0.19
CA THR A 605 11.65 -8.95 0.52
C THR A 605 11.54 -9.13 2.05
N ALA A 606 10.35 -9.46 2.55
CA ALA A 606 10.15 -9.72 3.98
C ALA A 606 10.96 -10.94 4.45
N ALA A 607 10.96 -12.02 3.67
CA ALA A 607 11.73 -13.22 3.96
C ALA A 607 13.24 -12.98 3.96
N GLU A 608 13.75 -12.17 3.02
CA GLU A 608 15.17 -11.76 2.96
C GLU A 608 15.58 -10.99 4.22
N ALA A 609 14.72 -10.09 4.71
CA ALA A 609 14.94 -9.34 5.94
C ALA A 609 14.94 -10.23 7.21
N MET A 610 14.22 -11.36 7.20
CA MET A 610 14.19 -12.30 8.33
C MET A 610 15.49 -13.09 8.50
N VAL A 611 16.15 -13.48 7.40
CA VAL A 611 17.35 -14.34 7.41
C VAL A 611 18.44 -13.85 8.39
N PRO A 612 18.89 -12.57 8.34
CA PRO A 612 19.92 -12.11 9.26
C PRO A 612 19.45 -12.04 10.72
N LEU A 613 18.17 -11.73 10.97
CA LEU A 613 17.60 -11.64 12.32
C LEU A 613 17.52 -13.02 12.96
N ILE A 614 16.98 -14.01 12.25
CA ILE A 614 16.91 -15.41 12.70
C ILE A 614 18.32 -15.93 13.01
N GLY A 615 19.28 -15.66 12.13
CA GLY A 615 20.67 -16.08 12.34
C GLY A 615 21.33 -15.42 13.56
N ARG A 616 21.04 -14.15 13.82
CA ARG A 616 21.58 -13.40 14.97
C ARG A 616 20.99 -13.89 16.28
N LEU A 617 19.67 -14.03 16.37
CA LEU A 617 18.95 -14.56 17.52
C LEU A 617 19.45 -15.95 17.91
N TYR A 618 19.71 -16.81 16.94
CA TYR A 618 20.27 -18.12 17.22
C TYR A 618 21.72 -18.05 17.73
N ARG A 619 22.63 -17.37 17.01
CA ARG A 619 24.07 -17.36 17.34
C ARG A 619 24.42 -16.53 18.58
N SER A 620 23.66 -15.46 18.83
CA SER A 620 23.97 -14.48 19.88
C SER A 620 23.19 -14.76 21.15
N ASN A 621 21.93 -15.22 21.02
CA ASN A 621 21.00 -15.40 22.14
C ASN A 621 20.65 -16.86 22.42
N GLY A 622 21.01 -17.82 21.56
CA GLY A 622 20.59 -19.22 21.70
C GLY A 622 19.09 -19.42 21.51
N VAL A 623 18.42 -18.51 20.77
CA VAL A 623 16.98 -18.54 20.51
C VAL A 623 16.71 -19.29 19.21
N LEU A 624 15.97 -20.40 19.29
CA LEU A 624 15.54 -21.18 18.14
C LEU A 624 14.11 -20.82 17.76
N LEU A 625 13.96 -20.24 16.57
CA LEU A 625 12.66 -19.90 16.02
C LEU A 625 12.07 -21.04 15.19
N SER A 626 10.78 -21.27 15.32
CA SER A 626 10.03 -22.23 14.49
C SER A 626 8.65 -21.71 14.10
N VAL A 627 8.05 -22.30 13.06
CA VAL A 627 6.63 -22.18 12.74
C VAL A 627 6.02 -23.57 12.86
N HIS A 628 5.15 -23.77 13.86
CA HIS A 628 4.58 -25.07 14.18
C HIS A 628 5.62 -26.20 14.25
N GLY A 629 6.74 -25.91 14.92
CA GLY A 629 7.85 -26.86 15.10
C GLY A 629 8.76 -27.05 13.89
N ARG A 630 8.50 -26.38 12.76
CA ARG A 630 9.46 -26.29 11.65
C ARG A 630 10.45 -25.18 11.96
N THR A 631 11.69 -25.54 12.27
CA THR A 631 12.77 -24.58 12.57
C THR A 631 12.97 -23.61 11.40
N LEU A 632 13.24 -22.33 11.68
CA LEU A 632 13.45 -21.30 10.65
C LEU A 632 14.93 -21.07 10.32
N ILE A 633 15.85 -21.67 11.07
CA ILE A 633 17.29 -21.50 10.86
C ILE A 633 17.79 -22.18 9.59
N ASN A 634 18.84 -21.61 8.99
CA ASN A 634 19.50 -22.10 7.77
C ASN A 634 18.54 -22.27 6.59
N ARG A 635 17.47 -21.47 6.53
CA ARG A 635 16.51 -21.46 5.43
C ARG A 635 16.78 -20.30 4.49
N THR A 636 16.64 -20.57 3.19
CA THR A 636 16.53 -19.55 2.14
C THR A 636 15.22 -18.75 2.30
N PRO A 637 15.14 -17.54 1.74
CA PRO A 637 13.89 -16.74 1.74
C PRO A 637 12.67 -17.52 1.24
N ILE A 638 12.84 -18.32 0.17
CA ILE A 638 11.76 -19.17 -0.38
C ILE A 638 11.32 -20.24 0.63
N GLN A 639 12.26 -20.87 1.32
CA GLN A 639 11.95 -21.86 2.35
C GLN A 639 11.28 -21.23 3.58
N LEU A 640 11.60 -19.99 3.92
CA LEU A 640 10.88 -19.23 4.96
C LEU A 640 9.43 -18.98 4.53
N ILE A 641 9.18 -18.51 3.31
CA ILE A 641 7.81 -18.33 2.78
C ILE A 641 7.05 -19.65 2.80
N LYS A 642 7.67 -20.76 2.38
CA LYS A 642 7.07 -22.10 2.46
C LYS A 642 6.71 -22.49 3.90
N ALA A 643 7.56 -22.16 4.88
CA ALA A 643 7.27 -22.41 6.29
C ALA A 643 6.08 -21.57 6.78
N MET A 644 5.97 -20.30 6.39
CA MET A 644 4.82 -19.45 6.73
C MET A 644 3.51 -19.97 6.11
N LYS A 645 3.55 -20.37 4.83
CA LYS A 645 2.39 -20.96 4.12
C LYS A 645 1.94 -22.27 4.74
N TYR A 646 2.86 -23.05 5.32
CA TYR A 646 2.52 -24.32 5.96
C TYR A 646 1.56 -24.14 7.15
N ALA A 647 1.57 -22.97 7.81
CA ALA A 647 0.64 -22.68 8.91
C ALA A 647 -0.83 -22.86 8.52
N ARG A 648 -1.19 -22.71 7.23
CA ARG A 648 -2.55 -22.96 6.71
C ARG A 648 -3.09 -24.35 7.05
N HIS A 649 -2.23 -25.36 7.08
CA HIS A 649 -2.65 -26.73 7.39
C HIS A 649 -3.02 -26.95 8.86
N ILE A 650 -2.64 -26.01 9.74
CA ILE A 650 -2.85 -26.10 11.19
C ILE A 650 -3.85 -25.02 11.64
N ASP A 651 -3.63 -23.78 11.23
CA ASP A 651 -4.42 -22.61 11.64
C ASP A 651 -5.59 -22.29 10.68
N GLY A 652 -5.70 -23.00 9.54
CA GLY A 652 -6.68 -22.73 8.49
C GLY A 652 -6.31 -21.59 7.53
N GLU A 653 -5.36 -20.73 7.92
CA GLU A 653 -4.85 -19.60 7.12
C GLU A 653 -3.30 -19.57 7.09
N PRO A 654 -2.66 -19.10 6.01
CA PRO A 654 -1.20 -18.97 5.99
C PRO A 654 -0.75 -17.90 6.98
N LEU A 655 0.42 -18.09 7.60
CA LEU A 655 0.96 -17.09 8.51
C LEU A 655 1.40 -15.85 7.71
N ASP A 656 0.94 -14.67 8.13
CA ASP A 656 1.35 -13.41 7.52
C ASP A 656 2.85 -13.17 7.77
N ILE A 657 3.61 -13.07 6.69
CA ILE A 657 5.07 -12.94 6.73
C ILE A 657 5.53 -11.58 7.27
N HIS A 658 4.75 -10.52 7.11
CA HIS A 658 5.07 -9.20 7.65
C HIS A 658 4.82 -9.17 9.16
N HIS A 659 3.74 -9.79 9.65
CA HIS A 659 3.51 -9.96 11.09
C HIS A 659 4.59 -10.82 11.75
N ALA A 660 4.98 -11.93 11.10
CA ALA A 660 6.11 -12.74 11.56
C ALA A 660 7.40 -11.91 11.63
N LEU A 661 7.68 -11.05 10.63
CA LEU A 661 8.87 -10.20 10.62
C LEU A 661 8.84 -9.18 11.77
N SER A 662 7.68 -8.59 12.06
CA SER A 662 7.50 -7.65 13.17
C SER A 662 7.79 -8.30 14.52
N LEU A 663 7.28 -9.52 14.76
CA LEU A 663 7.60 -10.29 15.96
C LEU A 663 9.11 -10.58 16.04
N ILE A 664 9.73 -11.08 14.96
CA ILE A 664 11.16 -11.42 14.94
C ILE A 664 12.04 -10.19 15.21
N LYS A 665 11.70 -9.02 14.64
CA LYS A 665 12.39 -7.74 14.91
C LYS A 665 12.28 -7.34 16.39
N LEU A 666 11.15 -7.61 17.03
CA LEU A 666 10.97 -7.34 18.45
C LEU A 666 11.84 -8.26 19.31
N LEU A 667 11.84 -9.56 19.02
CA LEU A 667 12.66 -10.56 19.71
C LEU A 667 14.15 -10.20 19.65
N ASP A 668 14.64 -9.80 18.46
CA ASP A 668 16.05 -9.42 18.23
C ASP A 668 16.48 -8.22 19.10
N ARG A 669 15.56 -7.31 19.43
CA ARG A 669 15.83 -6.13 20.26
C ARG A 669 15.78 -6.39 21.76
N MET A 670 15.17 -7.49 22.20
CA MET A 670 14.93 -7.75 23.63
C MET A 670 16.15 -8.34 24.35
N GLY A 671 17.20 -8.74 23.64
CA GLY A 671 18.39 -9.34 24.25
C GLY A 671 18.07 -10.62 25.03
N LEU A 672 17.20 -11.48 24.48
CA LEU A 672 16.65 -12.64 25.18
C LEU A 672 17.73 -13.64 25.63
N GLY A 673 17.46 -14.32 26.73
CA GLY A 673 18.15 -15.57 27.08
C GLY A 673 17.74 -16.73 26.15
N PRO A 674 18.43 -17.86 26.24
CA PRO A 674 18.22 -18.96 25.29
C PRO A 674 16.87 -19.70 25.44
N ALA A 675 16.16 -19.91 24.32
CA ALA A 675 14.81 -20.48 24.31
C ALA A 675 14.41 -21.11 22.97
N SER A 676 13.30 -21.84 22.94
CA SER A 676 12.59 -22.21 21.71
C SER A 676 11.31 -21.37 21.57
N ILE A 677 11.13 -20.64 20.48
CA ILE A 677 9.95 -19.76 20.27
C ILE A 677 9.24 -20.14 18.97
N ASP A 678 7.96 -20.51 19.09
CA ASP A 678 7.10 -20.80 17.94
C ASP A 678 6.35 -19.54 17.49
N VAL A 679 6.77 -18.97 16.35
CA VAL A 679 6.30 -17.69 15.81
C VAL A 679 4.81 -17.71 15.52
N ALA A 680 4.30 -18.80 14.96
CA ALA A 680 2.87 -18.93 14.64
C ALA A 680 2.03 -18.97 15.93
N ARG A 681 2.45 -19.79 16.90
CA ARG A 681 1.73 -19.89 18.18
C ARG A 681 1.80 -18.60 19.00
N MET A 682 2.92 -17.89 18.99
CA MET A 682 3.05 -16.57 19.63
C MET A 682 2.02 -15.59 19.05
N LEU A 683 1.94 -15.49 17.72
CA LEU A 683 1.00 -14.58 17.05
C LEU A 683 -0.45 -15.00 17.23
N ALA A 684 -0.74 -16.30 17.23
CA ALA A 684 -2.08 -16.81 17.52
C ALA A 684 -2.53 -16.48 18.96
N LYS A 685 -1.66 -16.72 19.96
CA LYS A 685 -1.93 -16.40 21.37
C LYS A 685 -2.08 -14.88 21.58
N GLN A 686 -1.26 -14.08 20.91
CA GLN A 686 -1.38 -12.63 20.89
C GLN A 686 -2.72 -12.18 20.31
N LYS A 687 -3.12 -12.69 19.14
CA LYS A 687 -4.41 -12.39 18.51
C LYS A 687 -5.59 -12.75 19.42
N SER A 688 -5.54 -13.90 20.11
CA SER A 688 -6.59 -14.29 21.06
C SER A 688 -6.64 -13.43 22.34
N SER A 689 -5.52 -12.83 22.73
CA SER A 689 -5.45 -11.97 23.92
C SER A 689 -5.99 -10.55 23.70
N GLY A 690 -6.04 -10.08 22.44
CA GLY A 690 -6.39 -8.69 22.10
C GLY A 690 -5.33 -7.63 22.47
N GLN A 691 -4.23 -8.01 23.14
CA GLN A 691 -3.13 -7.11 23.51
C GLN A 691 -2.34 -6.67 22.27
N GLN A 692 -1.69 -5.50 22.34
CA GLN A 692 -0.71 -5.12 21.31
C GLN A 692 0.51 -6.04 21.33
N LEU A 693 1.11 -6.31 20.16
CA LEU A 693 2.22 -7.25 20.02
C LEU A 693 3.40 -6.98 20.98
N ASN A 694 3.78 -5.71 21.16
CA ASN A 694 4.88 -5.34 22.05
C ASN A 694 4.59 -5.64 23.53
N GLU A 695 3.35 -5.44 23.96
CA GLU A 695 2.92 -5.69 25.34
C GLU A 695 2.88 -7.19 25.61
N PHE A 696 2.20 -7.94 24.73
CA PHE A 696 2.11 -9.40 24.80
C PHE A 696 3.48 -10.06 24.88
N VAL A 697 4.41 -9.70 23.99
CA VAL A 697 5.73 -10.34 23.94
C VAL A 697 6.56 -10.01 25.19
N ARG A 698 6.44 -8.80 25.74
CA ARG A 698 7.11 -8.44 27.01
C ARG A 698 6.58 -9.21 28.20
N GLU A 699 5.27 -9.47 28.24
CA GLU A 699 4.63 -10.25 29.29
C GLU A 699 4.99 -11.74 29.17
N GLU A 700 4.76 -12.33 28.00
CA GLU A 700 4.97 -13.76 27.73
C GLU A 700 6.45 -14.16 27.88
N LEU A 701 7.38 -13.27 27.52
CA LEU A 701 8.84 -13.53 27.59
C LEU A 701 9.51 -12.81 28.77
N ARG A 702 8.76 -12.33 29.77
CA ARG A 702 9.29 -11.57 30.91
C ARG A 702 10.42 -12.29 31.64
N GLU A 703 10.26 -13.58 31.88
CA GLU A 703 11.26 -14.41 32.56
C GLU A 703 12.54 -14.59 31.73
N LEU A 704 12.43 -14.66 30.40
CA LEU A 704 13.58 -14.78 29.49
C LEU A 704 14.40 -13.49 29.39
N ALA A 705 13.73 -12.34 29.46
CA ALA A 705 14.38 -11.03 29.41
C ALA A 705 15.22 -10.71 30.67
N GLN A 706 15.07 -11.47 31.76
CA GLN A 706 15.87 -11.32 32.99
C GLN A 706 17.10 -12.25 33.02
N MET A 707 17.19 -13.23 32.13
CA MET A 707 18.26 -14.24 32.08
C MET A 707 19.53 -13.78 31.32
N VAL A 708 19.60 -12.51 30.91
CA VAL A 708 20.66 -11.96 30.03
C VAL A 708 22.08 -12.06 30.62
N SER A 709 22.23 -12.34 31.91
CA SER A 709 23.51 -12.19 32.61
C SER A 709 24.38 -13.44 32.77
N ILE A 710 23.92 -14.69 32.54
CA ILE A 710 24.82 -15.85 32.67
C ILE A 710 24.39 -17.02 31.76
N ILE A 711 25.01 -17.16 30.58
CA ILE A 711 25.05 -18.47 29.89
C ILE A 711 26.01 -19.34 30.73
N THR A 712 25.46 -20.16 31.63
CA THR A 712 26.25 -21.06 32.50
C THR A 712 26.65 -22.36 31.82
N GLU A 713 26.04 -22.71 30.68
CA GLU A 713 26.33 -23.95 29.95
C GLU A 713 27.36 -23.74 28.84
N SER A 714 28.46 -24.49 28.91
CA SER A 714 29.47 -24.60 27.86
C SER A 714 29.08 -25.62 26.80
N GLU A 715 29.52 -25.41 25.56
CA GLU A 715 29.45 -26.39 24.46
C GLU A 715 29.88 -27.80 24.93
N ARG A 716 29.20 -28.85 24.42
CA ARG A 716 29.49 -30.25 24.76
C ARG A 716 30.13 -30.97 23.58
N ASP A 717 31.31 -31.53 23.79
CA ASP A 717 32.04 -32.23 22.74
C ASP A 717 31.40 -33.58 22.39
N VAL A 718 31.39 -33.91 21.10
CA VAL A 718 30.90 -35.17 20.55
C VAL A 718 31.99 -35.84 19.71
N VAL A 719 32.11 -37.15 19.88
CA VAL A 719 32.99 -38.02 19.11
C VAL A 719 32.15 -39.07 18.38
N LEU A 720 32.36 -39.24 17.08
CA LEU A 720 31.71 -40.31 16.31
C LEU A 720 32.68 -41.49 16.15
N TYR A 721 32.39 -42.60 16.81
CA TYR A 721 33.14 -43.84 16.62
C TYR A 721 32.54 -44.60 15.43
N GLY A 722 33.25 -44.59 14.30
CA GLY A 722 32.76 -45.03 13.01
C GLY A 722 32.19 -43.90 12.16
N PHE A 723 32.57 -43.88 10.88
CA PHE A 723 32.20 -42.83 9.92
C PHE A 723 31.53 -43.42 8.65
N GLY A 724 30.64 -44.38 8.88
CA GLY A 724 29.78 -44.99 7.86
C GLY A 724 28.65 -44.05 7.40
N ARG A 725 27.58 -44.59 6.80
CA ARG A 725 26.44 -43.78 6.32
C ARG A 725 25.78 -42.99 7.47
N ILE A 726 25.36 -43.67 8.54
CA ILE A 726 24.79 -43.02 9.74
C ILE A 726 25.77 -42.03 10.37
N GLY A 727 27.02 -42.41 10.59
CA GLY A 727 28.02 -41.51 11.16
C GLY A 727 28.22 -40.23 10.34
N ARG A 728 28.21 -40.31 9.01
CA ARG A 728 28.28 -39.11 8.15
C ARG A 728 27.02 -38.26 8.24
N LEU A 729 25.83 -38.85 8.31
CA LEU A 729 24.58 -38.09 8.44
C LEU A 729 24.44 -37.42 9.81
N VAL A 730 24.80 -38.13 10.90
CA VAL A 730 24.89 -37.52 12.23
C VAL A 730 25.90 -36.38 12.22
N ALA A 731 27.06 -36.53 11.56
CA ALA A 731 27.99 -35.42 11.40
C ALA A 731 27.38 -34.24 10.64
N ARG A 732 26.67 -34.47 9.52
CA ARG A 732 25.98 -33.41 8.78
C ARG A 732 24.96 -32.66 9.66
N ILE A 733 24.20 -33.39 10.47
CA ILE A 733 23.20 -32.81 11.40
C ILE A 733 23.92 -31.94 12.45
N LEU A 734 24.95 -32.46 13.12
CA LEU A 734 25.68 -31.72 14.15
C LEU A 734 26.36 -30.46 13.59
N ILE A 735 26.98 -30.56 12.41
CA ILE A 735 27.64 -29.40 11.77
C ILE A 735 26.60 -28.35 11.35
N ALA A 736 25.42 -28.76 10.88
CA ALA A 736 24.33 -27.83 10.56
C ALA A 736 23.78 -27.09 11.79
N GLN A 737 23.97 -27.65 13.00
CA GLN A 737 23.52 -27.10 14.28
C GLN A 737 24.62 -26.34 15.05
N ASP A 738 25.86 -26.25 14.54
CA ASP A 738 27.05 -25.74 15.24
C ASP A 738 27.08 -24.20 15.46
N GLY A 739 25.93 -23.53 15.37
CA GLY A 739 25.79 -22.09 15.65
C GLY A 739 25.18 -21.76 17.01
N ASP A 740 24.74 -22.76 17.78
CA ASP A 740 24.24 -22.58 19.15
C ASP A 740 25.40 -22.68 20.15
N ARG A 741 25.64 -21.62 20.92
CA ARG A 741 26.69 -21.56 21.96
C ARG A 741 26.52 -22.57 23.10
N ARG A 742 25.41 -23.32 23.13
CA ARG A 742 25.10 -24.41 24.08
C ARG A 742 24.94 -25.77 23.40
N GLY A 743 25.32 -25.89 22.13
CA GLY A 743 25.06 -27.08 21.31
C GLY A 743 26.05 -28.23 21.51
N LEU A 744 25.76 -29.31 20.79
CA LEU A 744 26.68 -30.44 20.62
C LEU A 744 27.71 -30.12 19.53
N LYS A 745 29.00 -30.24 19.85
CA LYS A 745 30.09 -29.91 18.93
C LYS A 745 30.84 -31.15 18.49
N LEU A 746 30.80 -31.45 17.19
CA LEU A 746 31.56 -32.58 16.65
C LEU A 746 33.06 -32.26 16.64
N ARG A 747 33.85 -32.96 17.45
CA ARG A 747 35.31 -32.72 17.57
C ARG A 747 36.17 -33.77 16.92
N ALA A 748 35.70 -35.02 16.86
CA ALA A 748 36.48 -36.09 16.29
C ALA A 748 35.61 -37.21 15.67
N ILE A 749 36.20 -37.88 14.69
CA ILE A 749 35.74 -39.17 14.17
C ILE A 749 36.82 -40.23 14.41
N VAL A 750 36.43 -41.41 14.85
CA VAL A 750 37.36 -42.53 15.09
C VAL A 750 37.10 -43.62 14.06
N VAL A 751 38.14 -44.01 13.34
CA VAL A 751 38.03 -44.90 12.17
C VAL A 751 39.25 -45.81 12.06
N ARG A 752 39.11 -46.90 11.31
CA ARG A 752 40.26 -47.72 10.90
C ARG A 752 40.86 -47.12 9.63
N LYS A 753 42.19 -47.01 9.55
CA LYS A 753 42.86 -46.48 8.35
C LYS A 753 42.67 -47.47 7.20
N GLY A 754 42.00 -47.04 6.13
CA GLY A 754 41.66 -47.89 4.99
C GLY A 754 42.66 -47.85 3.83
N ALA A 755 43.34 -46.71 3.63
CA ALA A 755 44.31 -46.47 2.57
C ALA A 755 45.26 -45.31 2.96
N GLU A 756 46.24 -44.99 2.10
CA GLU A 756 47.12 -43.82 2.31
C GLU A 756 46.36 -42.50 2.20
N ASP A 757 45.41 -42.37 1.27
CA ASP A 757 44.58 -41.18 1.01
C ASP A 757 43.26 -41.14 1.82
N ASP A 758 43.18 -41.91 2.91
CA ASP A 758 41.95 -42.15 3.68
C ASP A 758 41.26 -40.86 4.16
N LEU A 759 42.03 -39.88 4.65
CA LEU A 759 41.52 -38.57 5.07
C LEU A 759 40.78 -37.86 3.92
N THR A 760 41.42 -37.77 2.75
CA THR A 760 40.87 -37.18 1.53
C THR A 760 39.62 -37.92 1.05
N LYS A 761 39.65 -39.25 1.09
CA LYS A 761 38.50 -40.06 0.70
C LYS A 761 37.30 -39.84 1.61
N ARG A 762 37.50 -39.77 2.93
CA ARG A 762 36.42 -39.51 3.91
C ARG A 762 35.83 -38.11 3.75
N ALA A 763 36.67 -37.09 3.57
CA ALA A 763 36.21 -35.74 3.25
C ALA A 763 35.39 -35.73 1.94
N GLY A 764 35.82 -36.50 0.92
CA GLY A 764 35.10 -36.69 -0.33
C GLY A 764 33.71 -37.33 -0.17
N LEU A 765 33.61 -38.38 0.67
CA LEU A 765 32.34 -39.07 0.97
C LEU A 765 31.41 -38.24 1.87
N LEU A 766 31.95 -37.39 2.75
CA LEU A 766 31.13 -36.42 3.46
C LEU A 766 30.58 -35.36 2.49
N ARG A 767 31.39 -34.90 1.55
CA ARG A 767 31.03 -33.89 0.54
C ARG A 767 29.98 -34.38 -0.47
N ARG A 768 30.02 -35.66 -0.85
CA ARG A 768 29.16 -36.24 -1.90
C ARG A 768 28.52 -37.53 -1.41
N ASP A 769 27.18 -37.54 -1.29
CA ASP A 769 26.38 -38.74 -1.04
C ASP A 769 25.36 -38.92 -2.18
N SER A 770 25.22 -40.16 -2.68
CA SER A 770 24.32 -40.44 -3.82
C SER A 770 22.84 -40.50 -3.43
N VAL A 771 22.52 -40.71 -2.15
CA VAL A 771 21.15 -40.74 -1.63
C VAL A 771 20.79 -39.37 -1.07
N HIS A 772 21.65 -38.82 -0.21
CA HIS A 772 21.40 -37.58 0.54
C HIS A 772 22.04 -36.34 -0.10
N GLY A 773 22.50 -36.44 -1.34
CA GLY A 773 23.07 -35.33 -2.11
C GLY A 773 24.38 -34.75 -1.56
N MET A 774 24.71 -33.55 -2.05
CA MET A 774 25.91 -32.82 -1.64
C MET A 774 25.79 -32.28 -0.22
N PHE A 775 26.92 -32.14 0.46
CA PHE A 775 26.98 -31.44 1.74
C PHE A 775 26.69 -29.94 1.54
N GLU A 776 25.72 -29.40 2.28
CA GLU A 776 25.35 -27.98 2.27
C GLU A 776 26.34 -27.14 3.10
N GLY A 777 27.55 -26.97 2.56
CA GLY A 777 28.61 -26.26 3.27
C GLY A 777 29.98 -26.36 2.63
N THR A 778 30.98 -25.87 3.35
CA THR A 778 32.39 -25.95 2.94
C THR A 778 33.06 -27.12 3.64
N ILE A 779 33.92 -27.85 2.92
CA ILE A 779 34.78 -28.90 3.47
C ILE A 779 36.19 -28.65 2.96
N SER A 780 37.13 -28.50 3.89
CA SER A 780 38.57 -28.48 3.62
C SER A 780 39.28 -29.51 4.51
N ILE A 781 40.56 -29.78 4.22
CA ILE A 781 41.37 -30.77 4.93
C ILE A 781 42.59 -30.05 5.50
N ASN A 782 42.96 -30.39 6.73
CA ASN A 782 44.24 -30.04 7.30
C ASN A 782 45.05 -31.32 7.52
N GLU A 783 46.06 -31.53 6.67
CA GLU A 783 46.89 -32.73 6.69
C GLU A 783 47.82 -32.78 7.91
N GLU A 784 48.39 -31.65 8.33
CA GLU A 784 49.27 -31.56 9.51
C GLU A 784 48.56 -32.00 10.79
N ARG A 785 47.28 -31.62 10.90
CA ARG A 785 46.42 -31.90 12.05
C ARG A 785 45.57 -33.16 11.89
N ASN A 786 45.66 -33.82 10.74
CA ASN A 786 44.84 -34.95 10.34
C ASN A 786 43.34 -34.69 10.60
N SER A 787 42.81 -33.57 10.09
CA SER A 787 41.45 -33.10 10.37
C SER A 787 40.67 -32.71 9.12
N ILE A 788 39.34 -32.84 9.22
CA ILE A 788 38.37 -32.33 8.25
C ILE A 788 37.77 -31.06 8.83
N ILE A 789 37.87 -29.94 8.12
CA ILE A 789 37.26 -28.67 8.53
C ILE A 789 35.96 -28.49 7.74
N ALA A 790 34.82 -28.60 8.41
CA ALA A 790 33.49 -28.50 7.82
C ALA A 790 32.72 -27.30 8.39
N ASN A 791 32.35 -26.33 7.55
CA ASN A 791 31.74 -25.05 7.97
C ASN A 791 32.52 -24.31 9.07
N GLY A 792 33.85 -24.43 9.07
CA GLY A 792 34.73 -23.87 10.09
C GLY A 792 34.93 -24.74 11.34
N ASN A 793 34.16 -25.82 11.49
CA ASN A 793 34.34 -26.78 12.58
C ASN A 793 35.47 -27.77 12.27
N GLU A 794 36.51 -27.81 13.10
CA GLU A 794 37.65 -28.70 12.95
C GLU A 794 37.37 -30.08 13.59
N ILE A 795 37.27 -31.10 12.75
CA ILE A 795 36.96 -32.48 13.13
C ILE A 795 38.21 -33.35 12.99
N ARG A 796 38.79 -33.79 14.10
CA ARG A 796 39.97 -34.68 14.10
C ARG A 796 39.62 -36.06 13.58
N VAL A 797 40.44 -36.60 12.68
CA VAL A 797 40.35 -38.00 12.26
C VAL A 797 41.34 -38.79 13.11
N ILE A 798 40.82 -39.65 13.97
CA ILE A 798 41.62 -40.47 14.87
C ILE A 798 41.59 -41.91 14.36
N TYR A 799 42.77 -42.48 14.17
CA TYR A 799 42.91 -43.87 13.72
C TYR A 799 43.02 -44.81 14.90
N SER A 800 42.00 -45.65 15.12
CA SER A 800 42.03 -46.71 16.14
C SER A 800 41.15 -47.89 15.75
N ASN A 801 41.58 -49.08 16.20
CA ASN A 801 40.82 -50.33 16.06
C ASN A 801 40.30 -50.83 17.41
N ASP A 802 40.73 -50.23 18.52
CA ASP A 802 40.42 -50.62 19.89
C ASP A 802 39.71 -49.45 20.63
N PRO A 803 38.47 -49.66 21.10
CA PRO A 803 37.65 -48.62 21.72
C PRO A 803 38.19 -48.10 23.07
N ALA A 804 39.14 -48.81 23.71
CA ALA A 804 39.67 -48.46 25.04
C ALA A 804 41.01 -47.69 25.02
N THR A 805 41.62 -47.50 23.85
CA THR A 805 43.03 -47.07 23.74
C THR A 805 43.23 -45.60 23.38
N VAL A 806 42.17 -44.89 23.01
CA VAL A 806 42.28 -43.50 22.52
C VAL A 806 42.29 -42.53 23.71
N ASP A 807 43.32 -41.68 23.78
CA ASP A 807 43.38 -40.57 24.74
C ASP A 807 42.82 -39.30 24.09
N TYR A 808 41.53 -39.00 24.31
CA TYR A 808 40.86 -37.86 23.68
C TYR A 808 41.26 -36.52 24.30
N GLU A 809 41.72 -36.51 25.56
CA GLU A 809 42.19 -35.30 26.26
C GLU A 809 43.40 -34.69 25.54
N SER A 810 44.24 -35.53 24.94
CA SER A 810 45.39 -35.08 24.12
C SER A 810 45.00 -34.24 22.89
N TYR A 811 43.75 -34.35 22.44
CA TYR A 811 43.17 -33.56 21.36
C TYR A 811 42.31 -32.38 21.87
N GLY A 812 42.32 -32.14 23.19
CA GLY A 812 41.50 -31.12 23.85
C GLY A 812 40.02 -31.47 23.95
N ILE A 813 39.67 -32.76 23.88
CA ILE A 813 38.30 -33.28 23.99
C ILE A 813 38.10 -33.83 25.40
N ASN A 814 37.16 -33.26 26.15
CA ASN A 814 36.92 -33.60 27.56
C ASN A 814 35.41 -33.74 27.82
N ASP A 815 35.03 -34.64 28.73
CA ASP A 815 33.63 -34.89 29.12
C ASP A 815 32.68 -35.06 27.91
N ALA A 816 33.15 -35.78 26.89
CA ALA A 816 32.48 -35.89 25.61
C ALA A 816 31.49 -37.06 25.54
N LEU A 817 30.48 -36.90 24.68
CA LEU A 817 29.60 -37.99 24.25
C LEU A 817 30.25 -38.73 23.08
N LEU A 818 30.44 -40.04 23.23
CA LEU A 818 30.84 -40.91 22.13
C LEU A 818 29.59 -41.56 21.50
N ILE A 819 29.38 -41.36 20.21
CA ILE A 819 28.33 -42.02 19.44
C ILE A 819 28.95 -43.18 18.65
N ASP A 820 28.63 -44.42 19.02
CA ASP A 820 29.08 -45.62 18.31
C ASP A 820 28.17 -45.93 17.13
N ASN A 821 28.70 -45.63 15.93
CA ASN A 821 28.06 -45.85 14.65
C ASN A 821 28.48 -47.19 13.99
N THR A 822 29.32 -47.98 14.66
CA THR A 822 29.83 -49.24 14.11
C THR A 822 28.88 -50.40 14.37
N GLY A 823 28.20 -50.39 15.53
CA GLY A 823 27.30 -51.46 15.96
C GLY A 823 27.98 -52.82 16.17
N ILE A 824 29.31 -52.84 16.29
CA ILE A 824 30.12 -54.04 16.57
C ILE A 824 29.86 -54.52 18.00
N TRP A 825 29.88 -53.60 18.96
CA TRP A 825 29.51 -53.88 20.35
C TRP A 825 28.03 -53.56 20.56
N ARG A 826 27.31 -54.49 21.18
CA ARG A 826 25.87 -54.35 21.42
C ARG A 826 25.47 -54.64 22.85
N ASP A 827 26.38 -55.09 23.69
CA ASP A 827 26.15 -55.33 25.11
C ASP A 827 26.84 -54.28 25.98
N GLU A 828 26.48 -54.25 27.26
CA GLU A 828 26.99 -53.27 28.21
C GLU A 828 28.51 -53.39 28.41
N ALA A 829 29.03 -54.62 28.45
CA ALA A 829 30.45 -54.88 28.62
C ALA A 829 31.30 -54.35 27.45
N GLY A 830 30.85 -54.53 26.21
CA GLY A 830 31.50 -54.02 25.02
C GLY A 830 31.47 -52.50 24.95
N LEU A 831 30.30 -51.88 25.14
CA LEU A 831 30.15 -50.42 25.08
C LEU A 831 30.87 -49.71 26.22
N SER A 832 30.97 -50.34 27.39
CA SER A 832 31.71 -49.80 28.55
C SER A 832 33.22 -49.67 28.29
N GLN A 833 33.76 -50.29 27.23
CA GLN A 833 35.17 -50.11 26.85
C GLN A 833 35.45 -48.67 26.41
N HIS A 834 34.50 -48.03 25.71
CA HIS A 834 34.61 -46.63 25.32
C HIS A 834 34.73 -45.70 26.53
N LEU A 835 34.07 -46.03 27.65
CA LEU A 835 34.14 -45.27 28.90
C LEU A 835 35.48 -45.39 29.64
N LYS A 836 36.36 -46.32 29.23
CA LYS A 836 37.71 -46.43 29.78
C LYS A 836 38.68 -45.44 29.13
N SER A 837 38.35 -44.94 27.94
CA SER A 837 39.14 -43.94 27.22
C SER A 837 39.03 -42.57 27.89
N LYS A 838 40.16 -41.89 28.08
CA LYS A 838 40.19 -40.56 28.71
C LYS A 838 39.45 -39.53 27.86
N GLY A 839 38.66 -38.67 28.49
CA GLY A 839 37.87 -37.63 27.81
C GLY A 839 36.44 -38.04 27.38
N ILE A 840 36.04 -39.31 27.49
CA ILE A 840 34.65 -39.77 27.21
C ILE A 840 33.88 -40.00 28.51
N SER A 841 32.68 -39.44 28.64
CA SER A 841 31.83 -39.61 29.83
C SER A 841 30.54 -40.38 29.59
N LYS A 842 30.03 -40.37 28.36
CA LYS A 842 28.80 -41.06 27.96
C LYS A 842 28.95 -41.72 26.58
N VAL A 843 28.16 -42.77 26.35
CA VAL A 843 28.13 -43.56 25.10
C VAL A 843 26.71 -43.68 24.58
N LEU A 844 26.52 -43.41 23.29
CA LEU A 844 25.27 -43.61 22.56
C LEU A 844 25.48 -44.59 21.41
N LEU A 845 24.78 -45.73 21.42
CA LEU A 845 24.82 -46.71 20.35
C LEU A 845 23.73 -46.43 19.29
N THR A 846 24.10 -46.38 18.00
CA THR A 846 23.12 -46.23 16.88
C THR A 846 22.59 -47.58 16.38
N ALA A 847 22.22 -48.45 17.31
CA ALA A 847 21.63 -49.76 17.06
C ALA A 847 20.89 -50.26 18.31
N PRO A 848 20.02 -51.28 18.21
CA PRO A 848 19.41 -51.90 19.39
C PRO A 848 20.45 -52.57 20.29
N GLY A 849 20.41 -52.28 21.59
CA GLY A 849 21.22 -52.94 22.61
C GLY A 849 20.73 -54.34 22.97
N GLN A 850 21.67 -55.22 23.29
CA GLN A 850 21.45 -56.55 23.86
C GLN A 850 21.35 -56.48 25.40
N GLY A 851 20.74 -57.51 25.99
CA GLY A 851 20.52 -57.58 27.44
C GLY A 851 19.65 -56.43 27.97
N ASN A 852 20.05 -55.90 29.13
CA ASN A 852 19.29 -54.90 29.90
C ASN A 852 19.57 -53.44 29.48
N LEU A 853 20.36 -53.21 28.43
CA LEU A 853 20.60 -51.85 27.93
C LEU A 853 19.28 -51.17 27.50
N PRO A 854 19.05 -49.91 27.86
CA PRO A 854 17.84 -49.19 27.48
C PRO A 854 17.82 -48.94 25.96
N ASN A 855 16.71 -49.32 25.31
CA ASN A 855 16.43 -49.02 23.91
C ASN A 855 15.48 -47.83 23.87
N VAL A 856 16.02 -46.65 23.63
CA VAL A 856 15.26 -45.41 23.67
C VAL A 856 14.71 -45.06 22.29
N VAL A 857 13.40 -44.83 22.24
CA VAL A 857 12.69 -44.17 21.14
C VAL A 857 12.28 -42.78 21.62
N TYR A 858 12.85 -41.75 21.00
CA TYR A 858 12.58 -40.37 21.38
C TYR A 858 11.10 -40.04 21.20
N GLY A 859 10.49 -39.31 22.15
CA GLY A 859 9.04 -39.04 22.16
C GLY A 859 8.17 -40.17 22.73
N VAL A 860 8.76 -41.34 23.05
CA VAL A 860 8.02 -42.47 23.66
C VAL A 860 8.54 -42.74 25.07
N ASN A 861 9.80 -43.19 25.20
CA ASN A 861 10.40 -43.58 26.48
C ASN A 861 11.72 -42.84 26.79
N HIS A 862 11.95 -41.71 26.13
CA HIS A 862 13.12 -40.85 26.38
C HIS A 862 13.23 -40.30 27.81
N SER A 863 12.15 -40.34 28.60
CA SER A 863 12.18 -40.04 30.04
C SER A 863 13.02 -41.03 30.85
N GLU A 864 13.35 -42.21 30.29
CA GLU A 864 14.31 -43.15 30.88
C GLU A 864 15.76 -42.61 30.87
N ILE A 865 16.05 -41.59 30.06
CA ILE A 865 17.35 -40.91 30.07
C ILE A 865 17.42 -40.00 31.30
N THR A 866 18.24 -40.41 32.27
CA THR A 866 18.51 -39.63 33.48
C THR A 866 19.90 -38.98 33.41
N ALA A 867 20.17 -38.04 34.31
CA ALA A 867 21.49 -37.41 34.41
C ALA A 867 22.65 -38.43 34.57
N ASN A 868 22.37 -39.57 35.21
CA ASN A 868 23.32 -40.64 35.50
C ASN A 868 23.45 -41.69 34.38
N SER A 869 22.64 -41.60 33.32
CA SER A 869 22.68 -42.56 32.22
C SER A 869 24.00 -42.43 31.44
N LYS A 870 24.89 -43.43 31.61
CA LYS A 870 26.21 -43.46 30.93
C LYS A 870 26.17 -44.11 29.55
N ILE A 871 25.31 -45.10 29.35
CA ILE A 871 25.19 -45.84 28.09
C ILE A 871 23.72 -45.91 27.68
N ILE A 872 23.40 -45.37 26.51
CA ILE A 872 22.05 -45.39 25.92
C ILE A 872 22.13 -45.99 24.52
N THR A 873 21.05 -46.61 24.06
CA THR A 873 20.96 -47.12 22.68
C THR A 873 19.75 -46.51 21.98
N ALA A 874 19.94 -46.09 20.72
CA ALA A 874 18.95 -45.36 19.93
C ALA A 874 17.98 -46.28 19.14
N ALA A 875 17.77 -47.52 19.60
CA ALA A 875 16.97 -48.53 18.90
C ALA A 875 17.34 -48.67 17.39
N SER A 876 16.42 -49.20 16.56
CA SER A 876 16.60 -49.27 15.10
C SER A 876 15.75 -48.22 14.38
N CYS A 877 16.03 -47.95 13.10
CA CYS A 877 15.21 -47.06 12.27
C CYS A 877 13.74 -47.51 12.21
N THR A 878 13.47 -48.80 12.00
CA THR A 878 12.12 -49.36 12.02
C THR A 878 11.42 -49.15 13.37
N THR A 879 12.11 -49.38 14.49
CA THR A 879 11.51 -49.20 15.83
C THR A 879 11.19 -47.73 16.10
N ASN A 880 12.09 -46.81 15.72
CA ASN A 880 11.83 -45.37 15.85
C ASN A 880 10.65 -44.91 14.99
N ALA A 881 10.44 -45.52 13.82
CA ALA A 881 9.34 -45.17 12.92
C ALA A 881 7.98 -45.61 13.44
N ILE A 882 7.85 -46.88 13.87
CA ILE A 882 6.53 -47.47 14.14
C ILE A 882 6.06 -47.28 15.58
N VAL A 883 6.96 -47.23 16.57
CA VAL A 883 6.56 -47.19 17.98
C VAL A 883 5.79 -45.91 18.34
N PRO A 884 6.16 -44.71 17.86
CA PRO A 884 5.36 -43.51 18.10
C PRO A 884 3.94 -43.62 17.54
N VAL A 885 3.79 -44.15 16.32
CA VAL A 885 2.48 -44.37 15.68
C VAL A 885 1.65 -45.39 16.47
N LEU A 886 2.27 -46.53 16.84
CA LEU A 886 1.62 -47.56 17.66
C LEU A 886 1.20 -47.04 19.03
N LYS A 887 2.00 -46.18 19.66
CA LYS A 887 1.63 -45.53 20.93
C LYS A 887 0.39 -44.66 20.76
N VAL A 888 0.37 -43.79 19.75
CA VAL A 888 -0.78 -42.92 19.46
C VAL A 888 -2.06 -43.73 19.25
N LEU A 889 -1.98 -44.80 18.45
CA LEU A 889 -3.12 -45.67 18.18
C LEU A 889 -3.55 -46.49 19.41
N ASN A 890 -2.59 -47.03 20.16
CA ASN A 890 -2.90 -47.78 21.38
C ASN A 890 -3.53 -46.89 22.46
N ASP A 891 -3.04 -45.67 22.64
CA ASP A 891 -3.59 -44.75 23.63
C ASP A 891 -5.01 -44.30 23.26
N ALA A 892 -5.32 -44.16 21.97
CA ALA A 892 -6.63 -43.74 21.50
C ALA A 892 -7.67 -44.87 21.37
N PHE A 893 -7.24 -46.08 20.99
CA PHE A 893 -8.14 -47.16 20.59
C PHE A 893 -7.87 -48.50 21.30
N GLY A 894 -6.71 -48.68 21.93
CA GLY A 894 -6.25 -49.92 22.56
C GLY A 894 -5.93 -51.01 21.54
N VAL A 895 -4.68 -51.49 21.48
CA VAL A 895 -4.29 -52.58 20.55
C VAL A 895 -4.37 -53.93 21.27
N ASN A 896 -5.13 -54.87 20.70
CA ASN A 896 -5.30 -56.24 21.20
C ASN A 896 -4.31 -57.21 20.57
N HIS A 897 -4.20 -57.17 19.25
CA HIS A 897 -3.31 -58.02 18.45
C HIS A 897 -2.86 -57.24 17.20
N GLY A 898 -1.74 -57.63 16.59
CA GLY A 898 -1.33 -57.06 15.32
C GLY A 898 -0.16 -57.75 14.64
N HIS A 899 0.00 -57.46 13.36
CA HIS A 899 1.11 -57.90 12.53
C HIS A 899 1.83 -56.68 11.93
N VAL A 900 3.15 -56.65 12.07
CA VAL A 900 4.01 -55.62 11.49
C VAL A 900 4.79 -56.22 10.31
N GLU A 901 4.37 -55.89 9.10
CA GLU A 901 5.13 -56.23 7.88
C GLU A 901 6.01 -55.03 7.50
N THR A 902 7.26 -55.27 7.12
CA THR A 902 8.17 -54.17 6.74
C THR A 902 8.74 -54.36 5.35
N VAL A 903 8.44 -53.42 4.46
CA VAL A 903 9.07 -53.30 3.14
C VAL A 903 10.29 -52.41 3.33
N HIS A 904 11.45 -53.02 3.53
CA HIS A 904 12.64 -52.34 3.99
C HIS A 904 13.70 -52.23 2.89
N SER A 905 14.20 -51.02 2.62
CA SER A 905 15.35 -50.81 1.73
C SER A 905 16.53 -51.71 2.09
N PHE A 906 17.29 -52.17 1.11
CA PHE A 906 18.46 -52.99 1.40
C PHE A 906 19.53 -52.17 2.14
N THR A 907 20.39 -52.85 2.87
CA THR A 907 21.49 -52.25 3.65
C THR A 907 22.82 -52.82 3.18
N ASN A 908 23.94 -52.32 3.70
CA ASN A 908 25.27 -52.84 3.39
C ASN A 908 25.49 -54.32 3.84
N ASP A 909 24.59 -54.89 4.64
CA ASP A 909 24.61 -56.31 5.01
C ASP A 909 24.22 -57.22 3.82
N GLN A 910 23.43 -56.71 2.87
CA GLN A 910 23.04 -57.46 1.68
C GLN A 910 24.07 -57.30 0.55
N ASN A 911 24.27 -58.36 -0.23
CA ASN A 911 25.21 -58.34 -1.33
C ASN A 911 24.65 -57.58 -2.55
N LEU A 912 25.44 -56.66 -3.13
CA LEU A 912 25.04 -55.92 -4.34
C LEU A 912 24.90 -56.83 -5.58
N ILE A 913 25.67 -57.92 -5.63
CA ILE A 913 25.64 -58.98 -6.64
C ILE A 913 25.72 -60.33 -5.94
N ASP A 914 25.24 -61.40 -6.57
CA ASP A 914 25.21 -62.75 -5.95
C ASP A 914 26.58 -63.13 -5.35
N ASN A 915 26.63 -63.35 -4.04
CA ASN A 915 27.84 -63.74 -3.28
C ASN A 915 27.47 -64.46 -1.96
N TYR A 916 28.44 -65.07 -1.28
CA TYR A 916 28.22 -65.75 0.00
C TYR A 916 27.73 -64.78 1.09
N HIS A 917 26.75 -65.22 1.88
CA HIS A 917 26.25 -64.52 3.06
C HIS A 917 25.76 -65.54 4.10
N LYS A 918 25.81 -65.20 5.40
CA LYS A 918 25.40 -66.12 6.49
C LYS A 918 23.90 -66.44 6.51
N GLY A 919 23.07 -65.55 5.98
CA GLY A 919 21.63 -65.73 5.84
C GLY A 919 21.28 -66.16 4.43
N ASP A 920 20.58 -67.30 4.30
CA ASP A 920 20.36 -68.03 3.05
C ASP A 920 19.92 -67.15 1.87
N ARG A 921 18.89 -66.32 2.06
CA ARG A 921 18.36 -65.48 0.97
C ARG A 921 19.12 -64.17 0.75
N ARG A 922 19.93 -63.72 1.72
CA ARG A 922 20.67 -62.44 1.68
C ARG A 922 21.95 -62.47 0.83
N GLY A 923 22.35 -63.66 0.38
CA GLY A 923 23.46 -63.80 -0.57
C GLY A 923 23.10 -63.40 -2.00
N ARG A 924 21.80 -63.27 -2.32
CA ARG A 924 21.33 -62.88 -3.65
C ARG A 924 21.40 -61.36 -3.86
N SER A 925 21.58 -60.94 -5.11
CA SER A 925 21.72 -59.54 -5.53
C SER A 925 20.58 -58.66 -5.01
N ALA A 926 20.92 -57.69 -4.17
CA ALA A 926 19.98 -56.79 -3.52
C ALA A 926 19.28 -55.83 -4.50
N VAL A 927 19.92 -55.48 -5.61
CA VAL A 927 19.38 -54.51 -6.58
C VAL A 927 18.38 -55.11 -7.57
N LEU A 928 18.20 -56.43 -7.56
CA LEU A 928 17.29 -57.15 -8.47
C LEU A 928 16.16 -57.89 -7.76
N ASN A 929 16.24 -58.12 -6.45
CA ASN A 929 15.38 -59.07 -5.76
C ASN A 929 14.62 -58.46 -4.58
N MET A 930 13.41 -58.97 -4.33
CA MET A 930 12.71 -58.81 -3.06
C MET A 930 13.02 -60.00 -2.15
N VAL A 931 13.59 -59.76 -0.97
CA VAL A 931 14.13 -60.82 -0.09
C VAL A 931 13.41 -60.86 1.25
N ILE A 932 12.60 -61.91 1.46
CA ILE A 932 11.88 -62.14 2.72
C ILE A 932 12.85 -62.60 3.83
N THR A 933 12.78 -61.94 4.99
CA THR A 933 13.58 -62.17 6.19
C THR A 933 12.75 -61.97 7.47
N GLU A 934 13.20 -62.49 8.60
CA GLU A 934 12.60 -62.15 9.89
C GLU A 934 12.93 -60.70 10.31
N THR A 935 12.01 -60.06 11.03
CA THR A 935 12.22 -58.73 11.61
C THR A 935 12.31 -58.78 13.13
N GLY A 936 13.24 -58.00 13.70
CA GLY A 936 13.30 -57.77 15.15
C GLY A 936 12.29 -56.75 15.65
N ALA A 937 11.50 -56.13 14.75
CA ALA A 937 10.63 -55.00 15.07
C ALA A 937 9.65 -55.30 16.20
N ALA A 938 8.92 -56.43 16.16
CA ALA A 938 7.93 -56.78 17.19
C ALA A 938 8.54 -56.90 18.59
N LYS A 939 9.69 -57.59 18.73
CA LYS A 939 10.44 -57.68 19.99
C LYS A 939 10.93 -56.31 20.46
N ALA A 940 11.36 -55.45 19.53
CA ALA A 940 11.81 -54.11 19.84
C ALA A 940 10.67 -53.18 20.26
N VAL A 941 9.47 -53.30 19.66
CA VAL A 941 8.27 -52.59 20.12
C VAL A 941 7.93 -52.99 21.55
N ALA A 942 7.91 -54.28 21.88
CA ALA A 942 7.64 -54.75 23.23
C ALA A 942 8.63 -54.18 24.27
N LYS A 943 9.89 -53.94 23.88
CA LYS A 943 10.89 -53.34 24.78
C LYS A 943 10.68 -51.83 24.98
N ALA A 944 10.26 -51.10 23.94
CA ALA A 944 10.03 -49.64 24.00
C ALA A 944 8.61 -49.25 24.48
N LEU A 945 7.64 -50.14 24.31
CA LEU A 945 6.23 -49.96 24.67
C LEU A 945 5.68 -51.27 25.30
N PRO A 946 5.99 -51.54 26.59
CA PRO A 946 5.73 -52.84 27.24
C PRO A 946 4.27 -53.31 27.23
N VAL A 947 3.31 -52.40 27.14
CA VAL A 947 1.87 -52.73 27.03
C VAL A 947 1.51 -53.55 25.78
N LEU A 948 2.39 -53.57 24.77
CA LEU A 948 2.25 -54.37 23.55
C LEU A 948 3.07 -55.68 23.56
N ALA A 949 3.68 -56.04 24.70
CA ALA A 949 4.43 -57.29 24.83
C ALA A 949 3.54 -58.50 24.53
N GLY A 950 3.98 -59.37 23.62
CA GLY A 950 3.24 -60.57 23.21
C GLY A 950 2.05 -60.33 22.27
N LYS A 951 1.73 -59.07 21.92
CA LYS A 951 0.58 -58.74 21.05
C LYS A 951 0.92 -58.63 19.57
N LEU A 952 2.19 -58.49 19.23
CA LEU A 952 2.65 -58.21 17.88
C LEU A 952 3.51 -59.33 17.31
N THR A 953 3.26 -59.68 16.06
CA THR A 953 4.14 -60.49 15.21
C THR A 953 4.75 -59.62 14.11
N GLY A 954 5.73 -60.11 13.34
CA GLY A 954 6.21 -59.34 12.20
C GLY A 954 7.19 -60.06 11.29
N ASN A 955 7.25 -59.62 10.04
CA ASN A 955 8.20 -60.05 9.01
C ASN A 955 8.80 -58.83 8.29
N ALA A 956 9.83 -59.07 7.46
CA ALA A 956 10.43 -58.05 6.62
C ALA A 956 10.69 -58.56 5.20
N ILE A 957 10.39 -57.73 4.20
CA ILE A 957 10.77 -57.89 2.81
C ILE A 957 11.83 -56.83 2.49
N ARG A 958 13.04 -57.25 2.10
CA ARG A 958 14.06 -56.34 1.59
C ARG A 958 13.77 -56.00 0.14
N VAL A 959 13.79 -54.73 -0.23
CA VAL A 959 13.46 -54.26 -1.59
C VAL A 959 14.64 -53.54 -2.26
N PRO A 960 14.71 -53.51 -3.61
CA PRO A 960 15.80 -52.90 -4.37
C PRO A 960 15.74 -51.36 -4.40
N THR A 961 15.52 -50.74 -3.24
CA THR A 961 15.55 -49.29 -3.03
C THR A 961 16.72 -48.94 -2.08
N PRO A 962 17.44 -47.84 -2.33
CA PRO A 962 18.64 -47.51 -1.58
C PRO A 962 18.36 -46.88 -0.21
N ASP A 963 17.20 -46.25 -0.03
CA ASP A 963 16.73 -45.64 1.21
C ASP A 963 15.20 -45.46 1.13
N VAL A 964 14.62 -45.14 2.28
CA VAL A 964 13.19 -45.12 2.58
C VAL A 964 12.57 -46.51 2.57
N SER A 965 11.85 -46.80 3.64
CA SER A 965 11.16 -48.05 3.87
C SER A 965 9.72 -47.76 4.26
N MET A 966 8.91 -48.80 4.27
CA MET A 966 7.52 -48.73 4.71
C MET A 966 7.24 -49.83 5.73
N ALA A 967 6.49 -49.50 6.77
CA ALA A 967 5.91 -50.46 7.69
C ALA A 967 4.40 -50.49 7.51
N ILE A 968 3.84 -51.69 7.46
CA ILE A 968 2.41 -51.93 7.36
C ILE A 968 1.98 -52.47 8.72
N LEU A 969 1.22 -51.66 9.45
CA LEU A 969 0.69 -51.98 10.76
C LEU A 969 -0.73 -52.51 10.58
N ASN A 970 -0.89 -53.83 10.63
CA ASN A 970 -2.19 -54.48 10.58
C ASN A 970 -2.60 -54.80 12.04
N LEU A 971 -3.65 -54.15 12.54
CA LEU A 971 -3.98 -54.08 13.97
C LEU A 971 -5.45 -54.40 14.24
N ASP A 972 -5.68 -55.12 15.33
CA ASP A 972 -7.01 -55.31 15.93
C ASP A 972 -7.12 -54.46 17.20
N PHE A 973 -8.13 -53.61 17.26
CA PHE A 973 -8.39 -52.65 18.33
C PHE A 973 -9.38 -53.17 19.37
N ALA A 974 -9.44 -52.51 20.52
CA ALA A 974 -10.36 -52.83 21.62
C ALA A 974 -11.82 -52.39 21.36
N ARG A 975 -12.03 -51.54 20.36
CA ARG A 975 -13.35 -51.08 19.90
C ARG A 975 -13.37 -50.94 18.39
N ASP A 976 -14.58 -50.76 17.84
CA ASP A 976 -14.75 -50.40 16.45
C ASP A 976 -14.13 -49.03 16.14
N VAL A 977 -13.50 -48.92 14.98
CA VAL A 977 -12.82 -47.74 14.45
C VAL A 977 -13.20 -47.52 12.98
N SER A 978 -13.28 -46.26 12.56
CA SER A 978 -13.35 -45.91 11.14
C SER A 978 -12.01 -45.39 10.62
N ARG A 979 -11.84 -45.40 9.28
CA ARG A 979 -10.71 -44.74 8.62
C ARG A 979 -10.58 -43.27 9.04
N GLU A 980 -11.69 -42.54 9.08
CA GLU A 980 -11.74 -41.13 9.45
C GLU A 980 -11.29 -40.91 10.90
N GLU A 981 -11.69 -41.78 11.84
CA GLU A 981 -11.23 -41.71 13.22
C GLU A 981 -9.72 -41.94 13.35
N LEU A 982 -9.20 -42.98 12.69
CA LEU A 982 -7.76 -43.30 12.68
C LEU A 982 -6.95 -42.13 12.11
N ASN A 983 -7.34 -41.65 10.93
CA ASN A 983 -6.69 -40.53 10.25
C ASN A 983 -6.73 -39.26 11.09
N LYS A 984 -7.87 -38.95 11.70
CA LYS A 984 -8.02 -37.76 12.56
C LYS A 984 -7.06 -37.79 13.76
N VAL A 985 -6.91 -38.96 14.40
CA VAL A 985 -5.98 -39.12 15.54
C VAL A 985 -4.52 -39.01 15.09
N LEU A 986 -4.16 -39.64 13.97
CA LEU A 986 -2.80 -39.62 13.44
C LEU A 986 -2.39 -38.24 12.90
N MET A 987 -3.30 -37.55 12.21
CA MET A 987 -3.09 -36.16 11.77
C MET A 987 -2.92 -35.23 12.97
N LYS A 988 -3.73 -35.39 14.02
CA LYS A 988 -3.59 -34.61 15.26
C LYS A 988 -2.24 -34.89 15.94
N ALA A 989 -1.77 -36.13 15.93
CA ALA A 989 -0.44 -36.46 16.46
C ALA A 989 0.68 -35.80 15.64
N ALA A 990 0.59 -35.76 14.31
CA ALA A 990 1.57 -35.06 13.48
C ALA A 990 1.63 -33.54 13.76
N GLN A 991 0.58 -32.97 14.35
CA GLN A 991 0.50 -31.55 14.71
C GLN A 991 0.82 -31.27 16.20
N SER A 992 0.75 -32.27 17.08
CA SER A 992 0.95 -32.09 18.53
C SER A 992 2.42 -31.82 18.88
N PRO A 993 2.74 -30.84 19.75
CA PRO A 993 4.09 -30.63 20.27
C PRO A 993 4.77 -31.89 20.84
N GLU A 994 4.01 -32.83 21.37
CA GLU A 994 4.52 -34.06 22.01
C GLU A 994 5.07 -35.06 21.01
N THR A 995 4.50 -35.12 19.79
CA THR A 995 4.74 -36.20 18.83
C THR A 995 5.10 -35.72 17.42
N ARG A 996 4.90 -34.44 17.08
CA ARG A 996 5.22 -33.84 15.76
C ARG A 996 6.67 -33.94 15.34
N ASN A 997 7.57 -34.21 16.28
CA ASN A 997 8.98 -34.46 15.96
C ASN A 997 9.20 -35.88 15.44
N GLN A 998 8.36 -36.83 15.83
CA GLN A 998 8.48 -38.25 15.54
C GLN A 998 7.55 -38.65 14.39
N VAL A 999 6.29 -38.24 14.45
CA VAL A 999 5.22 -38.62 13.54
C VAL A 999 4.92 -37.47 12.59
N ASP A 1000 4.85 -37.77 11.30
CA ASP A 1000 4.27 -36.92 10.27
C ASP A 1000 3.06 -37.61 9.63
N TYR A 1001 2.29 -36.86 8.84
CA TYR A 1001 1.08 -37.35 8.18
C TYR A 1001 0.97 -36.77 6.77
N VAL A 1002 0.63 -37.61 5.81
CA VAL A 1002 0.43 -37.20 4.41
C VAL A 1002 -0.85 -37.77 3.83
N GLU A 1003 -1.56 -36.92 3.08
CA GLU A 1003 -2.70 -37.30 2.24
C GLU A 1003 -2.42 -36.81 0.82
N SER A 1004 -1.68 -37.61 0.06
CA SER A 1004 -1.37 -37.29 -1.33
C SER A 1004 -1.45 -38.55 -2.18
N PRO A 1005 -2.13 -38.51 -3.33
CA PRO A 1005 -2.20 -39.66 -4.23
C PRO A 1005 -0.89 -39.89 -5.00
N GLU A 1006 0.09 -38.97 -4.92
CA GLU A 1006 1.28 -38.96 -5.76
C GLU A 1006 2.57 -39.38 -5.03
N VAL A 1007 2.54 -39.57 -3.71
CA VAL A 1007 3.77 -39.81 -2.93
C VAL A 1007 4.34 -41.21 -3.15
N VAL A 1008 5.67 -41.28 -3.29
CA VAL A 1008 6.45 -42.52 -3.42
C VAL A 1008 7.67 -42.49 -2.51
N SER A 1009 8.39 -43.62 -2.39
CA SER A 1009 9.49 -43.77 -1.43
C SER A 1009 10.57 -42.68 -1.56
N THR A 1010 10.93 -42.27 -2.77
CA THR A 1010 11.96 -41.24 -2.99
C THR A 1010 11.60 -39.87 -2.42
N ASP A 1011 10.31 -39.55 -2.26
CA ASP A 1011 9.86 -38.25 -1.74
C ASP A 1011 10.13 -38.08 -0.25
N PHE A 1012 10.40 -39.18 0.45
CA PHE A 1012 10.69 -39.18 1.89
C PHE A 1012 12.19 -39.21 2.22
N VAL A 1013 13.06 -39.29 1.21
CA VAL A 1013 14.53 -39.23 1.40
C VAL A 1013 14.89 -37.86 1.97
N GLY A 1014 15.68 -37.84 3.04
CA GLY A 1014 16.05 -36.62 3.76
C GLY A 1014 14.99 -36.14 4.76
N SER A 1015 13.94 -36.93 5.03
CA SER A 1015 12.98 -36.60 6.08
C SER A 1015 13.67 -36.50 7.46
N ASN A 1016 13.22 -35.56 8.30
CA ASN A 1016 13.69 -35.40 9.69
C ASN A 1016 12.73 -36.01 10.72
N ARG A 1017 11.65 -36.64 10.25
CA ARG A 1017 10.64 -37.34 11.06
C ARG A 1017 10.95 -38.82 11.07
N ALA A 1018 10.58 -39.51 12.15
CA ALA A 1018 10.88 -40.92 12.32
C ALA A 1018 9.93 -41.80 11.51
N GLY A 1019 8.64 -41.45 11.44
CA GLY A 1019 7.63 -42.15 10.67
C GLY A 1019 6.59 -41.20 10.10
N ILE A 1020 6.11 -41.49 8.89
CA ILE A 1020 5.19 -40.65 8.12
C ILE A 1020 3.99 -41.52 7.73
N VAL A 1021 2.83 -41.22 8.28
CA VAL A 1021 1.60 -41.99 8.02
C VAL A 1021 1.01 -41.59 6.67
N ASP A 1022 0.67 -42.60 5.87
CA ASP A 1022 -0.12 -42.41 4.64
C ASP A 1022 -1.62 -42.52 4.95
N GLY A 1023 -2.28 -41.36 5.02
CA GLY A 1023 -3.71 -41.25 5.31
C GLY A 1023 -4.61 -41.75 4.18
N LEU A 1024 -4.11 -41.75 2.93
CA LEU A 1024 -4.89 -42.25 1.80
C LEU A 1024 -4.93 -43.78 1.77
N ALA A 1025 -3.87 -44.44 2.25
CA ALA A 1025 -3.76 -45.88 2.34
C ALA A 1025 -4.37 -46.49 3.63
N THR A 1026 -4.78 -45.66 4.60
CA THR A 1026 -5.32 -46.15 5.87
C THR A 1026 -6.68 -46.83 5.69
N VAL A 1027 -6.82 -48.01 6.33
CA VAL A 1027 -8.06 -48.80 6.35
C VAL A 1027 -8.57 -48.88 7.79
N GLY A 1028 -9.87 -48.68 7.98
CA GLY A 1028 -10.55 -48.90 9.26
C GLY A 1028 -11.94 -49.47 9.03
N GLU A 1029 -12.17 -50.70 9.48
CA GLU A 1029 -13.42 -51.44 9.30
C GLU A 1029 -13.68 -52.32 10.54
N GLY A 1030 -14.82 -52.10 11.21
CA GLY A 1030 -15.10 -52.76 12.49
C GLY A 1030 -14.00 -52.47 13.51
N ASN A 1031 -13.54 -53.49 14.24
CA ASN A 1031 -12.43 -53.36 15.19
C ASN A 1031 -11.03 -53.50 14.55
N HIS A 1032 -10.94 -53.54 13.22
CA HIS A 1032 -9.70 -53.78 12.49
C HIS A 1032 -9.21 -52.51 11.77
N GLY A 1033 -7.90 -52.33 11.70
CA GLY A 1033 -7.32 -51.28 10.88
C GLY A 1033 -5.92 -51.56 10.34
N VAL A 1034 -5.61 -50.97 9.20
CA VAL A 1034 -4.32 -51.06 8.54
C VAL A 1034 -3.75 -49.66 8.34
N VAL A 1035 -2.55 -49.42 8.86
CA VAL A 1035 -1.85 -48.12 8.76
C VAL A 1035 -0.50 -48.31 8.10
N TYR A 1036 -0.23 -47.50 7.08
CA TYR A 1036 1.02 -47.51 6.33
C TYR A 1036 1.92 -46.37 6.82
N VAL A 1037 3.16 -46.70 7.20
CA VAL A 1037 4.13 -45.76 7.76
C VAL A 1037 5.41 -45.77 6.94
N TRP A 1038 5.63 -44.72 6.15
CA TRP A 1038 6.89 -44.46 5.47
C TRP A 1038 7.95 -44.00 6.46
N TYR A 1039 9.21 -44.38 6.27
CA TYR A 1039 10.32 -43.89 7.07
C TYR A 1039 11.64 -43.90 6.32
N ASP A 1040 12.39 -42.82 6.44
CA ASP A 1040 13.77 -42.72 5.99
C ASP A 1040 14.67 -43.54 6.94
N ASN A 1041 15.44 -44.47 6.39
CA ASN A 1041 16.21 -45.43 7.18
C ASN A 1041 17.46 -44.81 7.81
N GLU A 1042 17.89 -43.65 7.31
CA GLU A 1042 19.20 -43.08 7.59
C GLU A 1042 19.08 -41.67 8.18
N ASN A 1043 18.56 -40.69 7.45
CA ASN A 1043 18.44 -39.31 7.89
C ASN A 1043 17.35 -39.13 8.95
N GLY A 1044 16.16 -39.72 8.77
CA GLY A 1044 15.07 -39.65 9.76
C GLY A 1044 15.47 -40.31 11.09
N TYR A 1045 16.20 -41.42 10.98
CA TYR A 1045 16.84 -42.11 12.10
C TYR A 1045 17.95 -41.29 12.75
N SER A 1046 18.86 -40.69 11.96
CA SER A 1046 19.97 -39.88 12.47
C SER A 1046 19.48 -38.66 13.25
N HIS A 1047 18.33 -38.08 12.88
CA HIS A 1047 17.68 -37.04 13.69
C HIS A 1047 17.19 -37.55 15.06
N GLN A 1048 16.77 -38.82 15.18
CA GLN A 1048 16.45 -39.39 16.50
C GLN A 1048 17.70 -39.58 17.35
N VAL A 1049 18.81 -40.02 16.73
CA VAL A 1049 20.12 -40.13 17.40
C VAL A 1049 20.55 -38.77 17.94
N ALA A 1050 20.45 -37.71 17.13
CA ALA A 1050 20.78 -36.34 17.54
C ALA A 1050 19.92 -35.86 18.72
N ARG A 1051 18.61 -36.11 18.70
CA ARG A 1051 17.70 -35.74 19.82
C ARG A 1051 18.03 -36.49 21.11
N ILE A 1052 18.38 -37.77 21.01
CA ILE A 1052 18.82 -38.55 22.17
C ILE A 1052 20.15 -37.99 22.70
N ALA A 1053 21.10 -37.66 21.82
CA ALA A 1053 22.36 -37.05 22.18
C ALA A 1053 22.15 -35.70 22.91
N GLU A 1054 21.26 -34.85 22.39
CA GLU A 1054 20.89 -33.58 23.03
C GLU A 1054 20.31 -33.83 24.43
N LYS A 1055 19.35 -34.76 24.57
CA LYS A 1055 18.74 -35.11 25.87
C LYS A 1055 19.74 -35.70 26.87
N MET A 1056 20.78 -36.39 26.41
CA MET A 1056 21.83 -36.94 27.27
C MET A 1056 22.79 -35.87 27.80
N MET A 1057 23.00 -34.78 27.05
CA MET A 1057 24.13 -33.87 27.29
C MET A 1057 23.71 -32.43 27.65
N LEU A 1058 22.53 -31.98 27.22
CA LEU A 1058 22.07 -30.60 27.31
C LEU A 1058 20.81 -30.49 28.19
N GLN A 1059 20.62 -29.33 28.83
CA GLN A 1059 19.35 -29.00 29.47
C GLN A 1059 18.29 -28.64 28.42
N GLU A 1060 17.03 -28.95 28.73
CA GLU A 1060 15.89 -28.59 27.87
C GLU A 1060 15.73 -27.07 27.82
N ARG A 1061 15.55 -26.55 26.60
CA ARG A 1061 15.25 -25.13 26.42
C ARG A 1061 13.82 -24.85 26.87
N PRO A 1062 13.56 -23.74 27.57
CA PRO A 1062 12.20 -23.31 27.80
C PRO A 1062 11.53 -23.00 26.45
N SER A 1063 10.32 -23.49 26.27
CA SER A 1063 9.54 -23.34 25.03
C SER A 1063 8.44 -22.30 25.20
N TYR A 1064 8.28 -21.43 24.21
CA TYR A 1064 7.29 -20.35 24.19
C TYR A 1064 6.46 -20.35 22.89
N PRO A 1065 5.18 -19.94 22.93
CA PRO A 1065 4.44 -19.56 24.14
C PRO A 1065 4.24 -20.75 25.08
N ARG A 1066 4.15 -20.46 26.39
CA ARG A 1066 3.85 -21.47 27.42
C ARG A 1066 2.45 -22.05 27.20
#